data_AF-A0A151FA08-F1
#
_entry.id   AF-A0A151FA08-F1
#
_cell.length_a   1.000
_cell.length_b   1.000
_cell.length_c   1.000
_cell.angle_alpha   90.00
_cell.angle_beta   90.00
_cell.angle_gamma   90.00
#
_symmetry.space_group_name_H-M   'P 1'
#
loop_
_entity.id
_entity.type
_entity.pdbx_description
1 polymer ?
#
loop_
_entity_poly.entity_id
_entity_poly.type
_entity_poly.pdbx_seq_one_letter_code
_entity_poly.pdbx_strand_id
1 'polypeptide(L)'
;MLAFYKDLTHTHFMKSDEKLTTIDYITLGFIAFLTVILILNWNFLPTAELDTPYHLLMGKMFADYDTVMLWDYYEYAPIGRPNLYPPLEHILIWWLHDLTGVDYWNIGRFISLIQYPLPLLTVWVFSRKLFNPVTALASVVVLSVNLEFWFWQVSVAPTALIVSLFPLFLYSFYRKKVIISIVLLTSFLYLHLGLPYVVILSVFIFSVLSLHKTTEYIKQFAVVTGLSVVLFLPWTIHILMYRDWLNLGHHRLFDPLSLVLGVNILIILFLVIGILKCVEKARIDLKYILVLSAFIGFLAVAVYGWRYNTHSPIINCVVAGIGFETVYSKIRKSTSRKKVAAGFLLLLIPLGAFSVFLTYSPSHAQPNPPKAPQNPQMQVPPHQLQQQQPPPQQQLQQLPPQKPQKPQKQPLSTERPLFHIQSSPLLEMLKALRTGKRPPRTWQITNPEIDELIQWIRYNTSEDEILHMESGMLADYLALFTDRKTDSGMYREVTTPELLLAVREGKKSGIFILEQEKIREQGTMPGMNILEQFGNLLVIQGMKPEQVPHDIPFHLDDLFILIEHPDTHIINQWLTILREITPHRVYIGVRQKDVENPHIQTLINEVTPFSKVGLSIIVEDPAHIPHVSVPVTTLRVVVPREKITYELIESIRHALDPSINLEISILGSPLSKRGDLETLARITPLVDRVVRHVPPNVEFIHAVSEEQHTAGEKFFIQIDTYRGEFELNPDELYMLLQAAHRMAKNNIIIEFKFPPTSPQLLDFLKRVYAV
;
A
#
# COMPACT_ATOMS: atom_id res chain seq x y z
N MET A 1 18.55 -29.41 -5.56
CA MET A 1 17.41 -29.47 -6.52
C MET A 1 17.11 -30.88 -7.05
N LEU A 2 18.07 -31.66 -7.59
CA LEU A 2 17.78 -33.05 -8.04
C LEU A 2 17.42 -34.05 -6.92
N ALA A 3 17.95 -33.89 -5.70
CA ALA A 3 17.49 -34.64 -4.52
C ALA A 3 16.09 -34.19 -4.04
N PHE A 4 15.77 -32.91 -4.22
CA PHE A 4 14.45 -32.31 -3.93
C PHE A 4 13.40 -32.78 -4.94
N TYR A 5 13.79 -32.93 -6.22
CA TYR A 5 12.95 -33.51 -7.28
C TYR A 5 12.71 -35.01 -7.05
N LYS A 6 13.74 -35.77 -6.65
CA LYS A 6 13.59 -37.20 -6.30
C LYS A 6 12.65 -37.42 -5.11
N ASP A 7 12.68 -36.56 -4.10
CA ASP A 7 11.73 -36.63 -2.98
C ASP A 7 10.32 -36.22 -3.42
N LEU A 8 10.14 -35.27 -4.33
CA LEU A 8 8.83 -34.92 -4.91
C LEU A 8 8.27 -35.99 -5.87
N THR A 9 9.12 -36.71 -6.61
CA THR A 9 8.68 -37.77 -7.54
C THR A 9 8.53 -39.14 -6.89
N HIS A 10 9.23 -39.41 -5.77
CA HIS A 10 9.04 -40.64 -4.97
C HIS A 10 8.16 -40.44 -3.73
N THR A 11 7.77 -39.21 -3.37
CA THR A 11 6.73 -39.03 -2.37
C THR A 11 5.42 -39.53 -2.94
N HIS A 12 4.84 -40.51 -2.23
CA HIS A 12 3.45 -40.91 -2.25
C HIS A 12 2.47 -39.74 -2.00
N PHE A 13 2.54 -38.66 -2.78
CA PHE A 13 1.59 -37.55 -2.70
C PHE A 13 0.22 -37.99 -3.27
N MET A 14 0.22 -38.96 -4.19
CA MET A 14 -0.97 -39.50 -4.83
C MET A 14 -0.95 -41.02 -5.07
N LYS A 15 -0.54 -41.86 -4.09
CA LYS A 15 -1.17 -43.19 -4.01
C LYS A 15 -2.53 -43.02 -3.32
N SER A 16 -3.52 -42.53 -4.06
CA SER A 16 -4.92 -42.69 -3.65
C SER A 16 -5.36 -44.12 -4.00
N ASP A 17 -5.02 -45.08 -3.14
CA ASP A 17 -5.61 -46.43 -3.25
C ASP A 17 -7.13 -46.40 -2.97
N GLU A 18 -7.68 -45.24 -2.56
CA GLU A 18 -9.12 -45.01 -2.44
C GLU A 18 -9.70 -44.39 -3.71
N LYS A 19 -10.55 -45.15 -4.40
CA LYS A 19 -11.37 -44.66 -5.52
C LYS A 19 -12.28 -43.51 -5.05
N LEU A 20 -12.44 -42.50 -5.90
CA LEU A 20 -13.40 -41.42 -5.67
C LEU A 20 -14.83 -41.97 -5.63
N THR A 21 -15.63 -41.48 -4.68
CA THR A 21 -17.03 -41.85 -4.53
C THR A 21 -17.94 -40.86 -5.28
N THR A 22 -19.21 -41.21 -5.46
CA THR A 22 -20.21 -40.27 -6.02
C THR A 22 -20.29 -38.97 -5.23
N ILE A 23 -20.13 -39.02 -3.90
CA ILE A 23 -20.15 -37.83 -3.04
C ILE A 23 -18.92 -36.94 -3.31
N ASP A 24 -17.77 -37.55 -3.59
CA ASP A 24 -16.57 -36.80 -3.98
C ASP A 24 -16.78 -36.06 -5.30
N TYR A 25 -17.36 -36.73 -6.32
CA TYR A 25 -17.71 -36.07 -7.59
C TYR A 25 -18.72 -34.94 -7.41
N ILE A 26 -19.73 -35.09 -6.55
CA ILE A 26 -20.68 -34.03 -6.22
C ILE A 26 -19.96 -32.83 -5.58
N THR A 27 -19.04 -33.09 -4.64
CA THR A 27 -18.29 -32.04 -3.95
C THR A 27 -17.39 -31.28 -4.91
N LEU A 28 -16.65 -32.00 -5.76
CA LEU A 28 -15.78 -31.40 -6.77
C LEU A 28 -16.58 -30.66 -7.83
N GLY A 29 -17.72 -31.20 -8.26
CA GLY A 29 -18.64 -30.53 -9.18
C GLY A 29 -19.21 -29.24 -8.59
N PHE A 30 -19.50 -29.21 -7.28
CA PHE A 30 -19.93 -27.99 -6.59
C PHE A 30 -18.83 -26.94 -6.52
N ILE A 31 -17.58 -27.33 -6.21
CA ILE A 31 -16.43 -26.41 -6.24
C ILE A 31 -16.19 -25.87 -7.64
N ALA A 32 -16.24 -26.73 -8.66
CA ALA A 32 -16.10 -26.34 -10.06
C ALA A 32 -17.21 -25.37 -10.48
N PHE A 33 -18.46 -25.63 -10.07
CA PHE A 33 -19.59 -24.73 -10.31
C PHE A 33 -19.36 -23.35 -9.69
N LEU A 34 -18.96 -23.27 -8.41
CA LEU A 34 -18.64 -22.00 -7.75
C LEU A 34 -17.49 -21.28 -8.46
N THR A 35 -16.47 -22.02 -8.90
CA THR A 35 -15.33 -21.47 -9.64
C THR A 35 -15.77 -20.88 -10.98
N VAL A 36 -16.64 -21.57 -11.73
CA VAL A 36 -17.20 -21.04 -12.98
C VAL A 36 -18.02 -19.78 -12.73
N ILE A 37 -18.85 -19.76 -11.69
CA ILE A 37 -19.60 -18.55 -11.32
C ILE A 37 -18.63 -17.39 -10.97
N LEU A 38 -17.53 -17.68 -10.26
CA LEU A 38 -16.51 -16.70 -9.94
C LEU A 38 -15.82 -16.15 -11.20
N ILE A 39 -15.46 -17.01 -12.16
CA ILE A 39 -14.90 -16.62 -13.47
C ILE A 39 -15.88 -15.71 -14.23
N LEU A 40 -17.18 -16.05 -14.24
CA LEU A 40 -18.19 -15.21 -14.88
C LEU A 40 -18.31 -13.83 -14.20
N ASN A 41 -17.92 -13.70 -12.93
CA ASN A 41 -17.87 -12.45 -12.18
C ASN A 41 -16.49 -11.76 -12.26
N TRP A 42 -15.64 -12.09 -13.24
CA TRP A 42 -14.28 -11.55 -13.40
C TRP A 42 -14.16 -10.03 -13.21
N ASN A 43 -15.08 -9.26 -13.81
CA ASN A 43 -15.06 -7.79 -13.76
C ASN A 43 -15.33 -7.21 -12.36
N PHE A 44 -15.80 -8.04 -11.42
CA PHE A 44 -16.07 -7.70 -10.03
C PHE A 44 -14.97 -8.17 -9.08
N LEU A 45 -13.92 -8.80 -9.59
CA LEU A 45 -12.71 -9.12 -8.85
C LEU A 45 -11.61 -8.06 -9.11
N PRO A 46 -10.59 -8.00 -8.24
CA PRO A 46 -10.66 -8.39 -6.83
C PRO A 46 -11.64 -7.48 -6.06
N THR A 47 -12.01 -7.84 -4.83
CA THR A 47 -12.64 -6.87 -3.93
C THR A 47 -11.61 -5.80 -3.53
N ALA A 48 -11.90 -4.54 -3.86
CA ALA A 48 -10.98 -3.40 -3.80
C ALA A 48 -10.75 -2.83 -2.38
N GLU A 49 -10.97 -3.64 -1.35
CA GLU A 49 -11.72 -3.16 -0.19
C GLU A 49 -10.94 -2.78 1.05
N LEU A 50 -9.78 -3.38 1.26
CA LEU A 50 -9.00 -3.19 2.48
C LEU A 50 -7.52 -3.30 2.16
N ASP A 51 -7.06 -4.53 1.90
CA ASP A 51 -5.62 -4.80 1.76
C ASP A 51 -5.17 -4.85 0.28
N THR A 52 -6.11 -4.99 -0.66
CA THR A 52 -5.81 -5.26 -2.07
C THR A 52 -4.93 -4.20 -2.74
N PRO A 53 -5.27 -2.89 -2.70
CA PRO A 53 -4.45 -1.88 -3.36
C PRO A 53 -3.03 -1.84 -2.81
N TYR A 54 -2.88 -1.91 -1.48
CA TYR A 54 -1.58 -1.98 -0.82
C TYR A 54 -0.73 -3.17 -1.30
N HIS A 55 -1.27 -4.39 -1.32
CA HIS A 55 -0.51 -5.57 -1.72
C HIS A 55 -0.09 -5.53 -3.19
N LEU A 56 -0.97 -5.03 -4.07
CA LEU A 56 -0.66 -4.82 -5.48
C LEU A 56 0.41 -3.74 -5.66
N LEU A 57 0.32 -2.62 -4.93
CA LEU A 57 1.30 -1.54 -4.95
C LEU A 57 2.68 -1.98 -4.46
N MET A 58 2.76 -2.76 -3.39
CA MET A 58 4.02 -3.31 -2.91
C MET A 58 4.62 -4.31 -3.92
N GLY A 59 3.79 -5.13 -4.56
CA GLY A 59 4.23 -6.01 -5.65
C GLY A 59 4.75 -5.22 -6.85
N LYS A 60 4.08 -4.11 -7.20
CA LYS A 60 4.55 -3.16 -8.21
C LYS A 60 5.89 -2.54 -7.83
N MET A 61 6.02 -2.06 -6.61
CA MET A 61 7.28 -1.50 -6.11
C MET A 61 8.44 -2.50 -6.20
N PHE A 62 8.21 -3.78 -5.95
CA PHE A 62 9.28 -4.78 -6.10
C PHE A 62 9.70 -4.93 -7.56
N ALA A 63 8.74 -4.83 -8.49
CA ALA A 63 9.02 -4.85 -9.93
C ALA A 63 9.74 -3.60 -10.40
N ASP A 64 9.29 -2.41 -10.01
CA ASP A 64 9.89 -1.14 -10.43
C ASP A 64 11.37 -1.03 -10.03
N TYR A 65 11.75 -1.66 -8.89
CA TYR A 65 13.12 -1.67 -8.37
C TYR A 65 13.86 -3.00 -8.57
N ASP A 66 13.23 -3.97 -9.23
CA ASP A 66 13.79 -5.28 -9.58
C ASP A 66 14.37 -6.05 -8.36
N THR A 67 13.78 -5.85 -7.17
CA THR A 67 14.28 -6.42 -5.92
C THR A 67 13.24 -6.39 -4.79
N VAL A 68 13.47 -7.18 -3.74
CA VAL A 68 12.65 -7.12 -2.51
C VAL A 68 12.97 -5.83 -1.76
N MET A 69 12.02 -4.91 -1.77
CA MET A 69 12.20 -3.59 -1.17
C MET A 69 11.94 -3.62 0.34
N LEU A 70 13.00 -3.32 1.10
CA LEU A 70 12.96 -3.20 2.56
C LEU A 70 12.46 -1.84 3.05
N TRP A 71 12.28 -0.90 2.13
CA TRP A 71 11.78 0.44 2.35
C TRP A 71 10.67 0.73 1.35
N ASP A 72 9.56 1.25 1.85
CA ASP A 72 8.38 1.65 1.11
C ASP A 72 8.55 3.10 0.67
N TYR A 73 8.61 3.30 -0.64
CA TYR A 73 8.81 4.61 -1.27
C TYR A 73 7.52 5.22 -1.82
N TYR A 74 6.44 4.45 -1.85
CA TYR A 74 5.16 4.89 -2.39
C TYR A 74 4.29 5.53 -1.33
N GLU A 75 4.25 4.95 -0.13
CA GLU A 75 3.57 5.54 1.02
C GLU A 75 4.52 6.40 1.87
N TYR A 76 3.99 7.37 2.62
CA TYR A 76 4.75 8.25 3.53
C TYR A 76 5.82 9.09 2.84
N ALA A 77 5.57 9.47 1.60
CA ALA A 77 6.42 10.39 0.85
C ALA A 77 6.61 11.74 1.60
N PRO A 78 7.72 12.44 1.39
CA PRO A 78 8.81 12.16 0.45
C PRO A 78 9.85 11.12 0.93
N ILE A 79 9.89 10.82 2.22
CA ILE A 79 10.95 9.99 2.84
C ILE A 79 10.61 8.49 2.76
N GLY A 80 9.33 8.15 2.89
CA GLY A 80 8.86 6.77 2.96
C GLY A 80 8.95 6.19 4.37
N ARG A 81 8.89 4.87 4.47
CA ARG A 81 8.99 4.12 5.74
C ARG A 81 9.65 2.74 5.55
N PRO A 82 10.11 2.08 6.63
CA PRO A 82 10.48 0.69 6.55
C PRO A 82 9.30 -0.19 6.08
N ASN A 83 9.51 -1.04 5.08
CA ASN A 83 8.53 -2.05 4.70
C ASN A 83 8.63 -3.23 5.66
N LEU A 84 7.68 -3.35 6.59
CA LEU A 84 7.67 -4.41 7.61
C LEU A 84 6.79 -5.60 7.24
N TYR A 85 6.04 -5.50 6.14
CA TYR A 85 5.12 -6.54 5.74
C TYR A 85 5.88 -7.72 5.09
N PRO A 86 5.67 -8.97 5.54
CA PRO A 86 6.38 -10.12 4.98
C PRO A 86 6.22 -10.27 3.45
N PRO A 87 7.32 -10.51 2.71
CA PRO A 87 7.37 -10.22 1.28
C PRO A 87 6.78 -11.30 0.36
N LEU A 88 6.34 -12.46 0.84
CA LEU A 88 6.07 -13.60 -0.06
C LEU A 88 4.94 -13.33 -1.05
N GLU A 89 3.82 -12.73 -0.61
CA GLU A 89 2.74 -12.42 -1.55
C GLU A 89 3.16 -11.35 -2.56
N HIS A 90 3.90 -10.34 -2.13
CA HIS A 90 4.42 -9.27 -2.99
C HIS A 90 5.38 -9.81 -4.05
N ILE A 91 6.26 -10.75 -3.68
CA ILE A 91 7.13 -11.46 -4.64
C ILE A 91 6.31 -12.25 -5.66
N LEU A 92 5.22 -12.90 -5.24
CA LEU A 92 4.34 -13.61 -6.17
C LEU A 92 3.65 -12.66 -7.14
N ILE A 93 3.19 -11.49 -6.67
CA ILE A 93 2.59 -10.45 -7.52
C ILE A 93 3.61 -9.93 -8.53
N TRP A 94 4.81 -9.57 -8.06
CA TRP A 94 5.93 -9.12 -8.89
C TRP A 94 6.26 -10.15 -9.98
N TRP A 95 6.53 -11.39 -9.62
CA TRP A 95 6.88 -12.41 -10.61
C TRP A 95 5.75 -12.72 -11.58
N LEU A 96 4.49 -12.67 -11.15
CA LEU A 96 3.37 -12.81 -12.07
C LEU A 96 3.33 -11.66 -13.08
N HIS A 97 3.64 -10.43 -12.67
CA HIS A 97 3.74 -9.29 -13.57
C HIS A 97 4.85 -9.49 -14.59
N ASP A 98 6.09 -9.71 -14.15
CA ASP A 98 7.25 -9.81 -15.03
C ASP A 98 7.16 -11.00 -16.00
N LEU A 99 6.60 -12.13 -15.54
CA LEU A 99 6.47 -13.33 -16.39
C LEU A 99 5.37 -13.22 -17.44
N THR A 100 4.34 -12.38 -17.21
CA THR A 100 3.14 -12.37 -18.07
C THR A 100 2.90 -11.03 -18.78
N GLY A 101 3.49 -9.93 -18.30
CA GLY A 101 3.22 -8.57 -18.74
C GLY A 101 1.81 -8.06 -18.41
N VAL A 102 1.06 -8.77 -17.58
CA VAL A 102 -0.32 -8.40 -17.20
C VAL A 102 -0.30 -7.30 -16.16
N ASP A 103 -1.20 -6.31 -16.26
CA ASP A 103 -1.31 -5.23 -15.28
C ASP A 103 -1.66 -5.75 -13.87
N TYR A 104 -1.24 -5.00 -12.85
CA TYR A 104 -1.40 -5.38 -11.44
C TYR A 104 -2.84 -5.63 -11.02
N TRP A 105 -3.81 -4.92 -11.60
CA TRP A 105 -5.22 -5.14 -11.26
C TRP A 105 -5.71 -6.50 -11.74
N ASN A 106 -5.38 -6.87 -12.97
CA ASN A 106 -5.68 -8.18 -13.52
C ASN A 106 -4.90 -9.30 -12.81
N ILE A 107 -3.68 -9.06 -12.33
CA ILE A 107 -2.99 -10.00 -11.42
C ILE A 107 -3.80 -10.20 -10.14
N GLY A 108 -4.30 -9.12 -9.53
CA GLY A 108 -5.20 -9.20 -8.39
C GLY A 108 -6.44 -10.07 -8.68
N ARG A 109 -7.05 -9.91 -9.86
CA ARG A 109 -8.17 -10.76 -10.31
C ARG A 109 -7.80 -12.24 -10.37
N PHE A 110 -6.63 -12.56 -10.94
CA PHE A 110 -6.15 -13.94 -11.01
C PHE A 110 -5.90 -14.52 -9.62
N ILE A 111 -5.30 -13.74 -8.72
CA ILE A 111 -5.07 -14.15 -7.34
C ILE A 111 -6.41 -14.44 -6.65
N SER A 112 -7.38 -13.53 -6.70
CA SER A 112 -8.71 -13.75 -6.10
C SER A 112 -9.47 -14.94 -6.71
N LEU A 113 -9.33 -15.15 -8.02
CA LEU A 113 -9.89 -16.30 -8.72
C LEU A 113 -9.32 -17.64 -8.20
N ILE A 114 -8.05 -17.66 -7.78
CA ILE A 114 -7.40 -18.85 -7.23
C ILE A 114 -7.64 -18.96 -5.71
N GLN A 115 -7.59 -17.85 -4.99
CA GLN A 115 -7.68 -17.79 -3.54
C GLN A 115 -9.01 -18.31 -3.01
N TYR A 116 -10.15 -18.11 -3.69
CA TYR A 116 -11.42 -18.64 -3.19
C TYR A 116 -11.66 -20.15 -3.42
N PRO A 117 -11.40 -20.74 -4.59
CA PRO A 117 -11.54 -22.19 -4.79
C PRO A 117 -10.52 -23.02 -4.03
N LEU A 118 -9.31 -22.50 -3.82
CA LEU A 118 -8.22 -23.20 -3.12
C LEU A 118 -8.61 -23.72 -1.72
N PRO A 119 -9.16 -22.93 -0.78
CA PRO A 119 -9.56 -23.39 0.55
C PRO A 119 -10.68 -24.44 0.48
N LEU A 120 -11.59 -24.34 -0.49
CA LEU A 120 -12.62 -25.36 -0.68
C LEU A 120 -11.98 -26.70 -1.07
N LEU A 121 -11.00 -26.68 -1.97
CA LEU A 121 -10.24 -27.88 -2.37
C LEU A 121 -9.41 -28.44 -1.22
N THR A 122 -8.68 -27.59 -0.48
CA THR A 122 -7.82 -28.07 0.62
C THR A 122 -8.64 -28.60 1.80
N VAL A 123 -9.78 -28.00 2.11
CA VAL A 123 -10.74 -28.55 3.10
C VAL A 123 -11.33 -29.86 2.63
N TRP A 124 -11.72 -29.99 1.35
CA TRP A 124 -12.17 -31.27 0.81
C TRP A 124 -11.12 -32.35 0.99
N VAL A 125 -9.86 -32.09 0.56
CA VAL A 125 -8.75 -33.05 0.71
C VAL A 125 -8.54 -33.41 2.19
N PHE A 126 -8.45 -32.41 3.08
CA PHE A 126 -8.23 -32.62 4.51
C PHE A 126 -9.32 -33.47 5.15
N SER A 127 -10.58 -33.07 4.98
CA SER A 127 -11.72 -33.77 5.56
C SER A 127 -11.91 -35.16 4.95
N ARG A 128 -11.69 -35.31 3.64
CA ARG A 128 -11.82 -36.59 2.94
C ARG A 128 -10.76 -37.60 3.37
N LYS A 129 -9.52 -37.14 3.60
CA LYS A 129 -8.39 -38.01 4.00
C LYS A 129 -8.40 -38.38 5.48
N LEU A 130 -8.94 -37.53 6.36
CA LEU A 130 -9.01 -37.82 7.80
C LEU A 130 -10.32 -38.51 8.20
N PHE A 131 -11.42 -38.17 7.54
CA PHE A 131 -12.76 -38.64 7.91
C PHE A 131 -13.38 -39.45 6.77
N ASN A 132 -14.29 -38.86 6.01
CA ASN A 132 -15.04 -39.55 4.96
C ASN A 132 -15.65 -38.53 3.96
N PRO A 133 -16.19 -38.99 2.81
CA PRO A 133 -16.77 -38.10 1.80
C PRO A 133 -17.92 -37.21 2.30
N VAL A 134 -18.74 -37.68 3.25
CA VAL A 134 -19.89 -36.91 3.77
C VAL A 134 -19.41 -35.73 4.61
N THR A 135 -18.43 -35.95 5.49
CA THR A 135 -17.78 -34.87 6.24
C THR A 135 -17.15 -33.87 5.28
N ALA A 136 -16.47 -34.33 4.23
CA ALA A 136 -15.85 -33.45 3.25
C ALA A 136 -16.85 -32.56 2.50
N LEU A 137 -17.94 -33.14 1.98
CA LEU A 137 -19.02 -32.38 1.34
C LEU A 137 -19.61 -31.34 2.30
N ALA A 138 -19.95 -31.76 3.52
CA ALA A 138 -20.56 -30.87 4.50
C ALA A 138 -19.61 -29.70 4.86
N SER A 139 -18.32 -29.96 5.06
CA SER A 139 -17.34 -28.91 5.33
C SER A 139 -17.20 -27.91 4.18
N VAL A 140 -17.13 -28.36 2.94
CA VAL A 140 -17.05 -27.49 1.76
C VAL A 140 -18.29 -26.60 1.64
N VAL A 141 -19.48 -27.19 1.78
CA VAL A 141 -20.73 -26.43 1.73
C VAL A 141 -20.77 -25.40 2.87
N VAL A 142 -20.48 -25.80 4.10
CA VAL A 142 -20.47 -24.89 5.27
C VAL A 142 -19.46 -23.75 5.10
N LEU A 143 -18.30 -24.00 4.50
CA LEU A 143 -17.31 -22.95 4.24
C LEU A 143 -17.79 -21.98 3.15
N SER A 144 -18.33 -22.50 2.05
CA SER A 144 -18.76 -21.73 0.88
C SER A 144 -19.88 -20.73 1.15
N VAL A 145 -20.61 -20.88 2.26
CA VAL A 145 -21.80 -20.07 2.59
C VAL A 145 -21.49 -18.90 3.52
N ASN A 146 -20.26 -18.84 4.04
CA ASN A 146 -19.82 -17.75 4.89
C ASN A 146 -19.41 -16.55 4.02
N LEU A 147 -20.17 -15.44 4.11
CA LEU A 147 -19.93 -14.25 3.29
C LEU A 147 -18.62 -13.55 3.66
N GLU A 148 -18.31 -13.41 4.95
CA GLU A 148 -17.09 -12.74 5.41
C GLU A 148 -15.83 -13.49 4.97
N PHE A 149 -15.86 -14.82 5.05
CA PHE A 149 -14.82 -15.68 4.51
C PHE A 149 -14.69 -15.51 3.00
N TRP A 150 -15.78 -15.62 2.24
CA TRP A 150 -15.75 -15.45 0.79
C TRP A 150 -15.19 -14.09 0.40
N PHE A 151 -15.71 -13.02 0.99
CA PHE A 151 -15.27 -11.64 0.77
C PHE A 151 -13.76 -11.48 0.97
N TRP A 152 -13.23 -12.07 2.03
CA TRP A 152 -11.80 -12.07 2.33
C TRP A 152 -10.97 -12.93 1.38
N GLN A 153 -11.54 -13.99 0.80
CA GLN A 153 -10.83 -14.84 -0.17
C GLN A 153 -10.89 -14.30 -1.61
N VAL A 154 -11.75 -13.33 -1.89
CA VAL A 154 -11.83 -12.66 -3.18
C VAL A 154 -11.14 -11.29 -3.19
N SER A 155 -10.38 -10.97 -2.13
CA SER A 155 -9.43 -9.86 -2.11
C SER A 155 -8.03 -10.36 -2.52
N VAL A 156 -7.01 -9.50 -2.41
CA VAL A 156 -5.59 -9.89 -2.45
C VAL A 156 -5.05 -9.71 -1.03
N ALA A 157 -5.15 -10.76 -0.23
CA ALA A 157 -4.74 -10.72 1.17
C ALA A 157 -3.83 -11.93 1.53
N PRO A 158 -2.66 -11.71 2.15
CA PRO A 158 -1.74 -12.80 2.51
C PRO A 158 -2.32 -13.78 3.51
N THR A 159 -3.17 -13.31 4.42
CA THR A 159 -3.89 -14.20 5.35
C THR A 159 -4.87 -15.12 4.64
N ALA A 160 -5.43 -14.72 3.48
CA ALA A 160 -6.29 -15.56 2.66
C ALA A 160 -5.53 -16.78 2.15
N LEU A 161 -4.28 -16.61 1.70
CA LEU A 161 -3.40 -17.72 1.32
C LEU A 161 -3.04 -18.63 2.50
N ILE A 162 -2.74 -18.07 3.67
CA ILE A 162 -2.43 -18.87 4.87
C ILE A 162 -3.62 -19.77 5.22
N VAL A 163 -4.83 -19.22 5.32
CA VAL A 163 -6.02 -20.05 5.65
C VAL A 163 -6.32 -21.05 4.52
N SER A 164 -6.06 -20.70 3.27
CA SER A 164 -6.24 -21.61 2.13
C SER A 164 -5.33 -22.83 2.19
N LEU A 165 -4.10 -22.66 2.65
CA LEU A 165 -3.11 -23.73 2.77
C LEU A 165 -3.09 -24.40 4.15
N PHE A 166 -3.73 -23.82 5.16
CA PHE A 166 -3.75 -24.32 6.54
C PHE A 166 -4.24 -25.78 6.66
N PRO A 167 -5.31 -26.24 5.98
CA PRO A 167 -5.70 -27.66 6.02
C PRO A 167 -4.62 -28.62 5.49
N LEU A 168 -3.87 -28.21 4.45
CA LEU A 168 -2.75 -29.00 3.93
C LEU A 168 -1.58 -29.03 4.91
N PHE A 169 -1.30 -27.91 5.59
CA PHE A 169 -0.31 -27.87 6.67
C PHE A 169 -0.69 -28.82 7.82
N LEU A 170 -1.93 -28.76 8.32
CA LEU A 170 -2.41 -29.66 9.37
C LEU A 170 -2.32 -31.13 8.95
N TYR A 171 -2.73 -31.45 7.71
CA TYR A 171 -2.62 -32.81 7.18
C TYR A 171 -1.17 -33.28 7.14
N SER A 172 -0.28 -32.46 6.59
CA SER A 172 1.14 -32.76 6.47
C SER A 172 1.79 -32.96 7.83
N PHE A 173 1.45 -32.10 8.80
CA PHE A 173 1.92 -32.21 10.17
C PHE A 173 1.43 -33.50 10.83
N TYR A 174 0.14 -33.81 10.73
CA TYR A 174 -0.46 -35.05 11.23
C TYR A 174 0.16 -36.31 10.58
N ARG A 175 0.48 -36.26 9.29
CA ARG A 175 1.13 -37.37 8.57
C ARG A 175 2.65 -37.41 8.76
N LYS A 176 3.20 -36.59 9.68
CA LYS A 176 4.63 -36.49 9.98
C LYS A 176 5.49 -36.16 8.75
N LYS A 177 4.95 -35.39 7.80
CA LYS A 177 5.67 -34.90 6.63
C LYS A 177 6.45 -33.63 6.98
N VAL A 178 7.52 -33.82 7.76
CA VAL A 178 8.29 -32.74 8.40
C VAL A 178 8.73 -31.66 7.42
N ILE A 179 9.32 -32.03 6.27
CA ILE A 179 9.82 -31.06 5.27
C ILE A 179 8.70 -30.19 4.73
N ILE A 180 7.57 -30.78 4.34
CA ILE A 180 6.41 -30.04 3.82
C ILE A 180 5.84 -29.11 4.90
N SER A 181 5.76 -29.58 6.15
CA SER A 181 5.34 -28.74 7.28
C SER A 181 6.28 -27.55 7.51
N ILE A 182 7.61 -27.73 7.36
CA ILE A 182 8.58 -26.63 7.47
C ILE A 182 8.38 -25.64 6.34
N VAL A 183 8.27 -26.10 5.09
CA VAL A 183 8.06 -25.22 3.93
C VAL A 183 6.79 -24.40 4.10
N LEU A 184 5.66 -25.05 4.41
CA LEU A 184 4.38 -24.36 4.59
C LEU A 184 4.42 -23.36 5.76
N LEU A 185 4.97 -23.75 6.92
CA LEU A 185 5.03 -22.83 8.07
C LEU A 185 5.99 -21.66 7.82
N THR A 186 7.11 -21.90 7.16
CA THR A 186 8.04 -20.83 6.72
C THR A 186 7.34 -19.89 5.75
N SER A 187 6.62 -20.41 4.75
CA SER A 187 5.81 -19.61 3.85
C SER A 187 4.76 -18.78 4.60
N PHE A 188 4.11 -19.34 5.62
CA PHE A 188 3.15 -18.57 6.43
C PHE A 188 3.81 -17.40 7.15
N LEU A 189 4.98 -17.61 7.76
CA LEU A 189 5.76 -16.54 8.39
C LEU A 189 6.13 -15.44 7.38
N TYR A 190 6.52 -15.83 6.16
CA TYR A 190 6.80 -14.91 5.06
C TYR A 190 5.56 -14.31 4.38
N LEU A 191 4.35 -14.75 4.72
CA LEU A 191 3.09 -14.17 4.23
C LEU A 191 2.52 -13.13 5.19
N HIS A 192 2.60 -13.32 6.51
CA HIS A 192 1.91 -12.43 7.45
C HIS A 192 2.54 -12.43 8.84
N LEU A 193 2.50 -11.29 9.54
CA LEU A 193 3.10 -11.15 10.88
C LEU A 193 2.31 -11.88 11.98
N GLY A 194 0.98 -11.74 12.03
CA GLY A 194 0.14 -12.28 13.11
C GLY A 194 -0.32 -13.75 12.94
N LEU A 195 -1.07 -14.06 11.86
CA LEU A 195 -1.76 -15.34 11.70
C LEU A 195 -0.90 -16.62 11.81
N PRO A 196 0.39 -16.65 11.41
CA PRO A 196 1.23 -17.85 11.61
C PRO A 196 1.36 -18.26 13.07
N TYR A 197 1.28 -17.34 14.03
CA TYR A 197 1.33 -17.68 15.45
C TYR A 197 0.07 -18.43 15.91
N VAL A 198 -1.09 -18.21 15.27
CA VAL A 198 -2.32 -18.99 15.48
C VAL A 198 -2.14 -20.42 14.93
N VAL A 199 -1.45 -20.55 13.79
CA VAL A 199 -1.08 -21.86 13.22
C VAL A 199 -0.14 -22.61 14.17
N ILE A 200 0.91 -21.95 14.68
CA ILE A 200 1.85 -22.51 15.66
C ILE A 200 1.10 -22.92 16.94
N LEU A 201 0.23 -22.07 17.47
CA LEU A 201 -0.58 -22.38 18.66
C LEU A 201 -1.46 -23.62 18.44
N SER A 202 -2.09 -23.74 17.27
CA SER A 202 -2.92 -24.90 16.90
C SER A 202 -2.14 -26.21 16.97
N VAL A 203 -0.94 -26.26 16.38
CA VAL A 203 -0.11 -27.48 16.39
C VAL A 203 0.61 -27.70 17.72
N PHE A 204 0.89 -26.63 18.49
CA PHE A 204 1.40 -26.74 19.85
C PHE A 204 0.38 -27.43 20.75
N ILE A 205 -0.87 -26.95 20.78
CA ILE A 205 -1.96 -27.57 21.55
C ILE A 205 -2.14 -29.02 21.12
N PHE A 206 -2.16 -29.30 19.82
CA PHE A 206 -2.26 -30.67 19.30
C PHE A 206 -1.11 -31.55 19.81
N SER A 207 0.12 -31.05 19.77
CA SER A 207 1.31 -31.80 20.16
C SER A 207 1.34 -32.10 21.66
N VAL A 208 0.96 -31.13 22.49
CA VAL A 208 0.82 -31.29 23.95
C VAL A 208 -0.31 -32.26 24.29
N LEU A 209 -1.50 -32.05 23.71
CA LEU A 209 -2.63 -32.94 23.95
C LEU A 209 -2.38 -34.35 23.43
N SER A 210 -1.51 -34.54 22.44
CA SER A 210 -1.14 -35.87 21.91
C SER A 210 -0.18 -36.65 22.81
N LEU A 211 0.42 -36.03 23.83
CA LEU A 211 1.40 -36.66 24.73
C LEU A 211 0.87 -37.91 25.44
N HIS A 212 -0.43 -37.97 25.74
CA HIS A 212 -1.03 -39.17 26.34
C HIS A 212 -1.01 -40.41 25.42
N LYS A 213 -0.71 -40.24 24.12
CA LYS A 213 -0.56 -41.33 23.14
C LYS A 213 0.83 -41.43 22.56
N THR A 214 1.50 -40.31 22.31
CA THR A 214 2.80 -40.31 21.65
C THR A 214 3.56 -39.01 21.92
N THR A 215 4.88 -39.13 22.10
CA THR A 215 5.81 -38.00 22.25
C THR A 215 6.35 -37.50 20.90
N GLU A 216 5.99 -38.15 19.80
CA GLU A 216 6.56 -37.86 18.49
C GLU A 216 6.10 -36.50 17.94
N TYR A 217 4.86 -36.08 18.24
CA TYR A 217 4.35 -34.80 17.75
C TYR A 217 5.00 -33.60 18.45
N ILE A 218 5.38 -33.71 19.73
CA ILE A 218 6.09 -32.60 20.40
C ILE A 218 7.52 -32.42 19.86
N LYS A 219 8.20 -33.53 19.52
CA LYS A 219 9.50 -33.49 18.83
C LYS A 219 9.34 -32.86 17.44
N GLN A 220 8.34 -33.30 16.69
CA GLN A 220 8.04 -32.73 15.37
C GLN A 220 7.70 -31.24 15.46
N PHE A 221 6.91 -30.81 16.45
CA PHE A 221 6.62 -29.41 16.70
C PHE A 221 7.90 -28.61 16.90
N ALA A 222 8.82 -29.08 17.76
CA ALA A 222 10.09 -28.40 18.00
C ALA A 222 10.91 -28.26 16.71
N VAL A 223 11.01 -29.33 15.91
CA VAL A 223 11.76 -29.31 14.63
C VAL A 223 11.10 -28.39 13.60
N VAL A 224 9.78 -28.52 13.38
CA VAL A 224 9.05 -27.75 12.36
C VAL A 224 9.06 -26.27 12.71
N THR A 225 8.70 -25.91 13.94
CA THR A 225 8.67 -24.51 14.38
C THR A 225 10.08 -23.94 14.46
N GLY A 226 11.03 -24.66 15.04
CA GLY A 226 12.42 -24.20 15.19
C GLY A 226 13.09 -23.91 13.86
N LEU A 227 13.02 -24.84 12.89
CA LEU A 227 13.60 -24.62 11.57
C LEU A 227 12.87 -23.54 10.77
N SER A 228 11.54 -23.43 10.90
CA SER A 228 10.80 -22.37 10.19
C SER A 228 11.15 -20.97 10.71
N VAL A 229 11.35 -20.82 12.03
CA VAL A 229 11.82 -19.56 12.64
C VAL A 229 13.25 -19.23 12.20
N VAL A 230 14.14 -20.22 12.15
CA VAL A 230 15.51 -20.03 11.64
C VAL A 230 15.50 -19.56 10.18
N LEU A 231 14.66 -20.16 9.34
CA LEU A 231 14.53 -19.74 7.93
C LEU A 231 13.91 -18.35 7.78
N PHE A 232 13.03 -17.94 8.70
CA PHE A 232 12.42 -16.60 8.75
C PHE A 232 13.30 -15.54 9.44
N LEU A 233 14.49 -15.93 9.93
CA LEU A 233 15.37 -15.05 10.69
C LEU A 233 15.75 -13.76 9.94
N PRO A 234 16.04 -13.75 8.63
CA PRO A 234 16.38 -12.51 7.92
C PRO A 234 15.28 -11.44 8.05
N TRP A 235 14.01 -11.82 7.89
CA TRP A 235 12.90 -10.88 8.02
C TRP A 235 12.63 -10.52 9.48
N THR A 236 12.86 -11.45 10.41
CA THR A 236 12.78 -11.17 11.86
C THR A 236 13.79 -10.10 12.27
N ILE A 237 15.03 -10.17 11.78
CA ILE A 237 16.06 -9.16 12.03
C ILE A 237 15.59 -7.80 11.50
N HIS A 238 15.08 -7.75 10.27
CA HIS A 238 14.53 -6.52 9.68
C HIS A 238 13.41 -5.91 10.54
N ILE A 239 12.44 -6.72 10.97
CA ILE A 239 11.37 -6.26 11.87
C ILE A 239 11.94 -5.71 13.19
N LEU A 240 12.91 -6.41 13.79
CA LEU A 240 13.50 -5.99 15.06
C LEU A 240 14.31 -4.70 14.95
N MET A 241 14.98 -4.46 13.81
CA MET A 241 15.70 -3.21 13.53
C MET A 241 14.76 -2.00 13.48
N TYR A 242 13.51 -2.21 13.05
CA TYR A 242 12.52 -1.16 12.87
C TYR A 242 11.29 -1.34 13.78
N ARG A 243 11.44 -2.03 14.91
CA ARG A 243 10.33 -2.37 15.81
C ARG A 243 9.59 -1.14 16.34
N ASP A 244 10.26 0.00 16.44
CA ASP A 244 9.70 1.25 16.95
C ASP A 244 8.62 1.81 16.00
N TRP A 245 8.57 1.32 14.75
CA TRP A 245 7.51 1.60 13.78
C TRP A 245 6.27 0.72 13.95
N LEU A 246 6.34 -0.35 14.76
CA LEU A 246 5.18 -1.17 15.09
C LEU A 246 4.36 -0.51 16.20
N ASN A 247 3.42 0.35 15.82
CA ASN A 247 2.40 0.81 16.75
C ASN A 247 1.33 -0.26 16.96
N LEU A 248 1.40 -0.97 18.10
CA LEU A 248 0.32 -1.83 18.57
C LEU A 248 -0.85 -0.93 19.00
N GLY A 249 -1.76 -0.64 18.07
CA GLY A 249 -2.99 0.08 18.35
C GLY A 249 -3.76 -0.60 19.50
N HIS A 250 -4.49 0.21 20.28
CA HIS A 250 -5.32 -0.31 21.37
C HIS A 250 -6.44 -1.16 20.77
N HIS A 251 -6.27 -2.49 20.78
CA HIS A 251 -7.33 -3.40 20.34
C HIS A 251 -8.53 -3.26 21.29
N ARG A 252 -9.74 -3.19 20.72
CA ARG A 252 -10.99 -3.14 21.49
C ARG A 252 -11.08 -4.38 22.38
N LEU A 253 -11.65 -4.22 23.57
CA LEU A 253 -11.94 -5.31 24.49
C LEU A 253 -12.75 -6.41 23.75
N PHE A 254 -12.42 -7.66 24.04
CA PHE A 254 -13.12 -8.86 23.56
C PHE A 254 -14.65 -8.67 23.61
N ASP A 255 -15.31 -8.78 22.45
CA ASP A 255 -16.77 -8.76 22.35
C ASP A 255 -17.30 -10.19 22.09
N PRO A 256 -17.70 -10.94 23.14
CA PRO A 256 -18.23 -12.28 22.98
C PRO A 256 -19.53 -12.33 22.17
N LEU A 257 -20.27 -11.22 22.07
CA LEU A 257 -21.49 -11.14 21.28
C LEU A 257 -21.16 -11.25 19.78
N SER A 258 -20.10 -10.57 19.32
CA SER A 258 -19.63 -10.63 17.93
C SER A 258 -19.22 -12.04 17.45
N LEU A 259 -18.79 -12.90 18.37
CA LEU A 259 -18.41 -14.29 18.09
C LEU A 259 -19.62 -15.20 17.79
N VAL A 260 -20.77 -14.87 18.36
CA VAL A 260 -22.03 -15.62 18.18
C VAL A 260 -22.90 -14.98 17.09
N LEU A 261 -22.87 -13.65 16.99
CA LEU A 261 -23.72 -12.83 16.10
C LEU A 261 -23.09 -12.59 14.71
N GLY A 262 -22.62 -13.67 14.09
CA GLY A 262 -22.12 -13.67 12.71
C GLY A 262 -22.10 -15.06 12.06
N VAL A 263 -22.64 -16.08 12.75
CA VAL A 263 -22.61 -17.47 12.31
C VAL A 263 -24.04 -17.93 12.04
N ASN A 264 -24.26 -18.58 10.90
CA ASN A 264 -25.56 -19.15 10.55
C ASN A 264 -26.03 -20.14 11.63
N ILE A 265 -27.27 -20.01 12.09
CA ILE A 265 -27.81 -20.77 13.22
C ILE A 265 -27.73 -22.30 13.05
N LEU A 266 -27.87 -22.79 11.80
CA LEU A 266 -27.72 -24.21 11.49
C LEU A 266 -26.26 -24.66 11.58
N ILE A 267 -25.32 -23.79 11.20
CA ILE A 267 -23.89 -24.04 11.39
C ILE A 267 -23.57 -24.14 12.88
N ILE A 268 -24.14 -23.27 13.73
CA ILE A 268 -23.94 -23.33 15.19
C ILE A 268 -24.39 -24.69 15.74
N LEU A 269 -25.58 -25.18 15.35
CA LEU A 269 -26.07 -26.48 15.81
C LEU A 269 -25.10 -27.62 15.47
N PHE A 270 -24.66 -27.70 14.21
CA PHE A 270 -23.72 -28.74 13.79
C PHE A 270 -22.32 -28.53 14.38
N LEU A 271 -21.89 -27.29 14.59
CA LEU A 271 -20.63 -26.97 15.25
C LEU A 271 -20.62 -27.51 16.68
N VAL A 272 -21.68 -27.27 17.47
CA VAL A 272 -21.79 -27.79 18.84
C VAL A 272 -21.76 -29.33 18.86
N ILE A 273 -22.55 -29.99 18.00
CA ILE A 273 -22.54 -31.46 17.89
C ILE A 273 -21.15 -31.96 17.47
N GLY A 274 -20.48 -31.26 16.56
CA GLY A 274 -19.13 -31.55 16.10
C GLY A 274 -18.09 -31.45 17.21
N ILE A 275 -18.13 -30.39 18.02
CA ILE A 275 -17.26 -30.20 19.19
C ILE A 275 -17.47 -31.36 20.17
N LEU A 276 -18.72 -31.65 20.54
CA LEU A 276 -19.03 -32.75 21.46
C LEU A 276 -18.50 -34.08 20.91
N LYS A 277 -18.64 -34.32 19.60
CA LYS A 277 -18.13 -35.54 18.98
C LYS A 277 -16.60 -35.60 18.96
N CYS A 278 -15.94 -34.48 18.70
CA CYS A 278 -14.48 -34.39 18.75
C CYS A 278 -13.96 -34.65 20.17
N VAL A 279 -14.60 -34.08 21.19
CA VAL A 279 -14.25 -34.32 22.60
C VAL A 279 -14.48 -35.79 22.99
N GLU A 280 -15.60 -36.38 22.60
CA GLU A 280 -15.91 -37.80 22.82
C GLU A 280 -14.82 -38.72 22.21
N LYS A 281 -14.41 -38.41 20.97
CA LYS A 281 -13.48 -39.26 20.20
C LYS A 281 -12.00 -38.91 20.39
N ALA A 282 -11.67 -37.76 20.97
CA ALA A 282 -10.30 -37.30 21.19
C ALA A 282 -9.46 -38.35 21.96
N ARG A 283 -10.05 -38.97 22.98
CA ARG A 283 -9.39 -40.02 23.77
C ARG A 283 -9.00 -41.24 22.93
N ILE A 284 -9.65 -41.49 21.80
CA ILE A 284 -9.49 -42.72 21.01
C ILE A 284 -8.69 -42.46 19.73
N ASP A 285 -8.94 -41.35 19.03
CA ASP A 285 -8.30 -41.07 17.73
C ASP A 285 -7.73 -39.64 17.66
N LEU A 286 -6.44 -39.55 17.34
CA LEU A 286 -5.65 -38.32 17.31
C LEU A 286 -6.18 -37.30 16.29
N LYS A 287 -6.87 -37.72 15.22
CA LYS A 287 -7.39 -36.77 14.24
C LYS A 287 -8.47 -35.84 14.81
N TYR A 288 -9.23 -36.31 15.80
CA TYR A 288 -10.21 -35.47 16.49
C TYR A 288 -9.53 -34.48 17.43
N ILE A 289 -8.38 -34.85 18.02
CA ILE A 289 -7.55 -33.93 18.81
C ILE A 289 -6.97 -32.86 17.89
N LEU A 290 -6.49 -33.22 16.69
CA LEU A 290 -5.96 -32.27 15.71
C LEU A 290 -6.99 -31.19 15.37
N VAL A 291 -8.20 -31.59 14.98
CA VAL A 291 -9.29 -30.66 14.63
C VAL A 291 -9.71 -29.81 15.83
N LEU A 292 -9.84 -30.41 17.02
CA LEU A 292 -10.18 -29.68 18.24
C LEU A 292 -9.09 -28.67 18.64
N SER A 293 -7.81 -29.02 18.47
CA SER A 293 -6.68 -28.14 18.79
C SER A 293 -6.62 -26.95 17.83
N ALA A 294 -6.87 -27.19 16.54
CA ALA A 294 -6.99 -26.12 15.55
C ALA A 294 -8.19 -25.19 15.84
N PHE A 295 -9.35 -25.76 16.21
CA PHE A 295 -10.50 -24.97 16.64
C PHE A 295 -10.15 -24.08 17.84
N ILE A 296 -9.52 -24.64 18.89
CA ILE A 296 -9.11 -23.90 20.08
C ILE A 296 -8.06 -22.82 19.72
N GLY A 297 -7.08 -23.15 18.87
CA GLY A 297 -6.08 -22.19 18.41
C GLY A 297 -6.71 -20.96 17.75
N PHE A 298 -7.69 -21.15 16.87
CA PHE A 298 -8.41 -20.05 16.22
C PHE A 298 -9.31 -19.24 17.15
N LEU A 299 -9.65 -19.72 18.36
CA LEU A 299 -10.29 -18.87 19.37
C LEU A 299 -9.39 -17.70 19.80
N ALA A 300 -8.07 -17.80 19.63
CA ALA A 300 -7.17 -16.67 19.85
C ALA A 300 -7.41 -15.52 18.86
N VAL A 301 -8.07 -15.74 17.72
CA VAL A 301 -8.47 -14.66 16.79
C VAL A 301 -9.74 -13.96 17.26
N ALA A 302 -10.51 -14.56 18.17
CA ALA A 302 -11.76 -13.98 18.68
C ALA A 302 -11.57 -12.61 19.37
N VAL A 303 -10.40 -12.36 19.95
CA VAL A 303 -10.06 -11.04 20.52
C VAL A 303 -9.96 -9.93 19.48
N TYR A 304 -9.88 -10.27 18.18
CA TYR A 304 -9.81 -9.33 17.07
C TYR A 304 -11.18 -9.09 16.39
N GLY A 305 -12.29 -9.47 17.04
CA GLY A 305 -13.65 -9.17 16.58
C GLY A 305 -13.98 -9.80 15.22
N TRP A 306 -14.31 -8.96 14.22
CA TRP A 306 -14.68 -9.39 12.86
C TRP A 306 -13.64 -10.32 12.19
N ARG A 307 -12.35 -10.19 12.51
CA ARG A 307 -11.28 -11.06 11.99
C ARG A 307 -11.49 -12.54 12.34
N TYR A 308 -12.23 -12.85 13.41
CA TYR A 308 -12.61 -14.23 13.70
C TYR A 308 -13.54 -14.80 12.63
N ASN A 309 -14.50 -14.01 12.16
CA ASN A 309 -15.48 -14.43 11.16
C ASN A 309 -14.87 -14.57 9.75
N THR A 310 -13.72 -13.97 9.49
CA THR A 310 -12.97 -14.14 8.23
C THR A 310 -11.97 -15.29 8.27
N HIS A 311 -11.32 -15.55 9.41
CA HIS A 311 -10.22 -16.54 9.47
C HIS A 311 -10.63 -17.90 10.05
N SER A 312 -11.46 -17.95 11.10
CA SER A 312 -11.88 -19.20 11.74
C SER A 312 -12.80 -20.14 10.93
N PRO A 313 -13.56 -19.68 9.89
CA PRO A 313 -14.43 -20.57 9.12
C PRO A 313 -13.71 -21.78 8.52
N ILE A 314 -12.42 -21.65 8.19
CA ILE A 314 -11.61 -22.72 7.61
C ILE A 314 -11.59 -23.99 8.47
N ILE A 315 -11.61 -23.87 9.80
CA ILE A 315 -11.63 -25.01 10.72
C ILE A 315 -13.02 -25.26 11.31
N ASN A 316 -13.81 -24.20 11.52
CA ASN A 316 -15.19 -24.32 12.03
C ASN A 316 -16.05 -25.16 11.07
N CYS A 317 -15.83 -25.04 9.76
CA CYS A 317 -16.53 -25.85 8.76
C CYS A 317 -16.20 -27.35 8.86
N VAL A 318 -14.98 -27.71 9.27
CA VAL A 318 -14.58 -29.12 9.50
C VAL A 318 -15.29 -29.67 10.72
N VAL A 319 -15.28 -28.93 11.83
CA VAL A 319 -15.98 -29.32 13.06
C VAL A 319 -17.48 -29.48 12.80
N ALA A 320 -18.10 -28.50 12.13
CA ALA A 320 -19.50 -28.57 11.73
C ALA A 320 -19.78 -29.77 10.79
N GLY A 321 -18.88 -30.06 9.84
CA GLY A 321 -19.00 -31.23 8.95
C GLY A 321 -18.98 -32.57 9.71
N ILE A 322 -18.20 -32.69 10.78
CA ILE A 322 -18.22 -33.85 11.68
C ILE A 322 -19.55 -33.95 12.43
N GLY A 323 -20.09 -32.83 12.90
CA GLY A 323 -21.41 -32.77 13.54
C GLY A 323 -22.53 -33.17 12.59
N PHE A 324 -22.49 -32.67 11.35
CA PHE A 324 -23.42 -33.05 10.29
C PHE A 324 -23.37 -34.56 10.01
N GLU A 325 -22.17 -35.12 9.80
CA GLU A 325 -22.01 -36.56 9.56
C GLU A 325 -22.55 -37.40 10.71
N THR A 326 -22.36 -36.95 11.95
CA THR A 326 -22.87 -37.63 13.15
C THR A 326 -24.40 -37.70 13.15
N VAL A 327 -25.08 -36.63 12.74
CA VAL A 327 -26.55 -36.61 12.61
C VAL A 327 -26.98 -37.45 11.40
N TYR A 328 -26.33 -37.27 10.26
CA TYR A 328 -26.62 -37.99 9.02
C TYR A 328 -26.50 -39.51 9.19
N SER A 329 -25.43 -40.00 9.80
CA SER A 329 -25.19 -41.43 10.01
C SER A 329 -26.23 -42.05 10.95
N LYS A 330 -26.71 -41.31 11.96
CA LYS A 330 -27.84 -41.74 12.81
C LYS A 330 -29.13 -41.88 12.01
N ILE A 331 -29.43 -40.92 11.12
CA ILE A 331 -30.64 -40.98 10.28
C ILE A 331 -30.55 -42.13 9.28
N ARG A 332 -29.39 -42.30 8.61
CA ARG A 332 -29.16 -43.31 7.58
C ARG A 332 -29.28 -44.75 8.08
N LYS A 333 -28.96 -45.02 9.35
CA LYS A 333 -29.06 -46.35 9.96
C LYS A 333 -30.49 -46.91 9.97
N SER A 334 -31.52 -46.06 9.88
CA SER A 334 -32.91 -46.50 9.80
C SER A 334 -33.31 -46.79 8.35
N THR A 335 -33.70 -48.04 8.05
CA THR A 335 -34.04 -48.50 6.70
C THR A 335 -35.20 -47.70 6.08
N SER A 336 -36.18 -47.29 6.89
CA SER A 336 -37.31 -46.45 6.45
C SER A 336 -36.92 -44.99 6.19
N ARG A 337 -35.75 -44.54 6.66
CA ARG A 337 -35.28 -43.15 6.55
C ARG A 337 -34.16 -42.97 5.52
N LYS A 338 -33.80 -43.99 4.73
CA LYS A 338 -32.78 -43.86 3.67
C LYS A 338 -33.12 -42.76 2.64
N LYS A 339 -34.40 -42.66 2.26
CA LYS A 339 -34.89 -41.57 1.39
C LYS A 339 -34.79 -40.20 2.06
N VAL A 340 -35.05 -40.13 3.37
CA VAL A 340 -34.89 -38.92 4.18
C VAL A 340 -33.42 -38.51 4.29
N ALA A 341 -32.50 -39.46 4.46
CA ALA A 341 -31.07 -39.19 4.48
C ALA A 341 -30.55 -38.66 3.13
N ALA A 342 -31.02 -39.22 2.01
CA ALA A 342 -30.72 -38.69 0.68
C ALA A 342 -31.27 -37.27 0.49
N GLY A 343 -32.52 -37.01 0.91
CA GLY A 343 -33.09 -35.67 0.94
C GLY A 343 -32.31 -34.70 1.82
N PHE A 344 -31.83 -35.14 2.98
CA PHE A 344 -31.03 -34.33 3.90
C PHE A 344 -29.65 -33.94 3.32
N LEU A 345 -29.03 -34.83 2.54
CA LEU A 345 -27.83 -34.52 1.75
C LEU A 345 -28.11 -33.56 0.60
N LEU A 346 -29.25 -33.72 -0.09
CA LEU A 346 -29.66 -32.82 -1.18
C LEU A 346 -30.02 -31.43 -0.65
N LEU A 347 -30.57 -31.33 0.56
CA LEU A 347 -30.94 -30.06 1.20
C LEU A 347 -29.73 -29.23 1.67
N LEU A 348 -28.55 -29.83 1.86
CA LEU A 348 -27.32 -29.09 2.21
C LEU A 348 -26.99 -28.00 1.18
N ILE A 349 -27.18 -28.28 -0.11
CA ILE A 349 -26.81 -27.37 -1.19
C ILE A 349 -27.77 -26.16 -1.29
N PRO A 350 -29.11 -26.33 -1.29
CA PRO A 350 -30.07 -25.22 -1.22
C PRO A 350 -30.08 -24.49 0.12
N LEU A 351 -29.85 -25.17 1.25
CA LEU A 351 -29.70 -24.51 2.56
C LEU A 351 -28.46 -23.62 2.60
N GLY A 352 -27.46 -23.89 1.77
CA GLY A 352 -26.34 -22.98 1.57
C GLY A 352 -26.68 -21.73 0.80
N ALA A 353 -27.76 -21.71 0.00
CA ALA A 353 -28.15 -20.53 -0.76
C ALA A 353 -28.75 -19.41 0.11
N PHE A 354 -29.34 -19.77 1.26
CA PHE A 354 -30.01 -18.85 2.17
C PHE A 354 -29.45 -18.98 3.58
N SER A 355 -28.83 -17.92 4.08
CA SER A 355 -28.28 -17.87 5.43
C SER A 355 -29.05 -16.88 6.29
N VAL A 356 -29.59 -17.35 7.42
CA VAL A 356 -30.12 -16.46 8.45
C VAL A 356 -28.98 -16.15 9.40
N PHE A 357 -28.56 -14.89 9.41
CA PHE A 357 -27.54 -14.39 10.34
C PHE A 357 -28.21 -13.57 11.43
N LEU A 358 -27.63 -13.63 12.62
CA LEU A 358 -27.89 -12.66 13.67
C LEU A 358 -26.79 -11.63 13.54
N THR A 359 -27.10 -10.36 13.31
CA THR A 359 -26.09 -9.30 13.23
C THR A 359 -26.28 -8.31 14.35
N TYR A 360 -25.18 -7.89 14.97
CA TYR A 360 -25.13 -6.77 15.90
C TYR A 360 -24.27 -5.67 15.29
N SER A 361 -24.89 -4.54 14.98
CA SER A 361 -24.16 -3.30 14.66
C SER A 361 -24.04 -2.50 15.95
N PRO A 362 -22.88 -2.49 16.63
CA PRO A 362 -22.64 -1.47 17.64
C PRO A 362 -22.60 -0.12 16.94
N SER A 363 -23.24 0.90 17.52
CA SER A 363 -23.16 2.27 17.03
C SER A 363 -21.69 2.69 16.91
N HIS A 364 -21.31 3.17 15.72
CA HIS A 364 -19.99 3.72 15.46
C HIS A 364 -19.84 5.07 16.19
N ALA A 365 -19.66 5.05 17.51
CA ALA A 365 -19.01 6.17 18.18
C ALA A 365 -17.55 6.14 17.72
N GLN A 366 -17.16 7.08 16.86
CA GLN A 366 -15.75 7.30 16.55
C GLN A 366 -15.01 7.50 17.89
N PRO A 367 -13.99 6.69 18.20
CA PRO A 367 -13.13 7.01 19.32
C PRO A 367 -12.49 8.38 19.04
N ASN A 368 -12.51 9.27 20.03
CA ASN A 368 -11.69 10.48 19.95
C ASN A 368 -10.27 10.08 19.55
N PRO A 369 -9.64 10.76 18.56
CA PRO A 369 -8.30 10.42 18.15
C PRO A 369 -7.37 10.43 19.37
N PRO A 370 -6.46 9.46 19.50
CA PRO A 370 -5.45 9.50 20.55
C PRO A 370 -4.69 10.82 20.42
N LYS A 371 -4.43 11.49 21.55
CA LYS A 371 -3.54 12.64 21.57
C LYS A 371 -2.23 12.23 20.90
N ALA A 372 -1.82 12.97 19.89
CA ALA A 372 -0.57 12.74 19.17
C ALA A 372 0.58 12.49 20.17
N PRO A 373 1.39 11.42 19.99
CA PRO A 373 2.68 11.37 20.65
C PRO A 373 3.46 12.61 20.23
N GLN A 374 3.91 13.40 21.20
CA GLN A 374 4.93 14.41 20.92
C GLN A 374 6.11 13.67 20.28
N ASN A 375 6.54 14.09 19.09
CA ASN A 375 7.71 13.53 18.41
C ASN A 375 8.84 13.33 19.43
N PRO A 376 9.62 12.22 19.37
CA PRO A 376 10.96 12.26 19.91
C PRO A 376 11.70 13.30 19.08
N GLN A 377 11.74 14.54 19.58
CA GLN A 377 12.74 15.50 19.16
C GLN A 377 14.07 14.76 19.26
N MET A 378 14.76 14.59 18.13
CA MET A 378 16.19 14.37 18.17
C MET A 378 16.76 15.48 19.04
N GLN A 379 17.21 15.11 20.23
CA GLN A 379 17.85 16.02 21.18
C GLN A 379 19.13 16.54 20.52
N VAL A 380 19.06 17.73 19.95
CA VAL A 380 20.24 18.53 19.65
C VAL A 380 20.85 18.91 21.01
N PRO A 381 22.16 18.69 21.25
CA PRO A 381 22.78 19.00 22.54
C PRO A 381 22.65 20.49 22.88
N PRO A 382 22.37 20.85 24.14
CA PRO A 382 22.15 22.24 24.52
C PRO A 382 23.49 22.92 24.80
N HIS A 383 24.11 23.51 23.79
CA HIS A 383 25.04 24.61 24.02
C HIS A 383 24.87 25.68 22.94
N GLN A 384 24.77 26.92 23.41
CA GLN A 384 24.65 28.18 22.68
C GLN A 384 23.25 28.58 22.24
N LEU A 385 22.51 29.23 23.14
CA LEU A 385 21.68 30.40 22.85
C LEU A 385 21.52 31.21 24.14
N GLN A 386 22.42 32.16 24.34
CA GLN A 386 22.27 33.23 25.33
C GLN A 386 21.60 34.44 24.67
N GLN A 387 20.57 34.94 25.36
CA GLN A 387 20.09 36.32 25.39
C GLN A 387 19.53 36.95 24.10
N GLN A 388 18.21 36.85 23.91
CA GLN A 388 17.40 38.00 23.47
C GLN A 388 16.08 38.04 24.27
N GLN A 389 15.82 39.17 24.92
CA GLN A 389 14.58 39.47 25.65
C GLN A 389 13.44 39.77 24.66
N PRO A 390 12.19 39.33 24.92
CA PRO A 390 11.03 39.75 24.14
C PRO A 390 10.50 41.14 24.59
N PRO A 391 9.91 41.94 23.67
CA PRO A 391 9.29 43.23 23.99
C PRO A 391 7.91 43.10 24.67
N PRO A 392 7.36 44.19 25.27
CA PRO A 392 6.23 44.13 26.18
C PRO A 392 4.89 43.89 25.48
N GLN A 393 4.10 42.96 26.03
CA GLN A 393 2.74 42.66 25.61
C GLN A 393 1.79 43.84 25.87
N GLN A 394 1.13 44.32 24.81
CA GLN A 394 -0.05 45.16 24.90
C GLN A 394 -1.25 44.34 25.38
N GLN A 395 -1.97 44.90 26.35
CA GLN A 395 -3.16 44.34 26.97
C GLN A 395 -4.32 44.22 25.97
N LEU A 396 -4.69 42.98 25.62
CA LEU A 396 -5.99 42.68 25.00
C LEU A 396 -7.04 42.44 26.10
N GLN A 397 -8.13 43.20 25.99
CA GLN A 397 -9.26 43.22 26.90
C GLN A 397 -9.90 41.83 27.05
N GLN A 398 -10.06 41.40 28.30
CA GLN A 398 -10.79 40.18 28.68
C GLN A 398 -12.30 40.41 28.51
N LEU A 399 -12.92 39.64 27.61
CA LEU A 399 -14.37 39.44 27.60
C LEU A 399 -14.78 38.55 28.79
N PRO A 400 -15.97 38.77 29.39
CA PRO A 400 -16.39 38.06 30.59
C PRO A 400 -16.65 36.56 30.33
N PRO A 401 -16.43 35.70 31.34
CA PRO A 401 -16.52 34.25 31.19
C PRO A 401 -17.98 33.82 30.92
N GLN A 402 -18.21 33.19 29.76
CA GLN A 402 -19.44 32.45 29.52
C GLN A 402 -19.50 31.24 30.47
N LYS A 403 -20.63 31.13 31.19
CA LYS A 403 -20.94 29.99 32.05
C LYS A 403 -20.89 28.69 31.23
N PRO A 404 -20.30 27.59 31.76
CA PRO A 404 -20.30 26.31 31.07
C PRO A 404 -21.74 25.81 30.91
N GLN A 405 -22.22 25.74 29.67
CA GLN A 405 -23.43 24.99 29.34
C GLN A 405 -23.19 23.52 29.71
N LYS A 406 -24.02 22.99 30.60
CA LYS A 406 -24.04 21.55 30.91
C LYS A 406 -24.23 20.78 29.60
N PRO A 407 -23.45 19.71 29.35
CA PRO A 407 -23.66 18.88 28.18
C PRO A 407 -25.09 18.32 28.23
N GLN A 408 -25.91 18.67 27.24
CA GLN A 408 -27.16 17.97 26.99
C GLN A 408 -26.80 16.51 26.71
N LYS A 409 -27.12 15.62 27.65
CA LYS A 409 -27.09 14.17 27.42
C LYS A 409 -28.05 13.89 26.27
N GLN A 410 -27.51 13.66 25.07
CA GLN A 410 -28.27 13.03 24.00
C GLN A 410 -28.84 11.71 24.56
N PRO A 411 -30.15 11.42 24.34
CA PRO A 411 -30.72 10.16 24.76
C PRO A 411 -29.98 9.03 24.04
N LEU A 412 -29.40 8.11 24.84
CA LEU A 412 -28.81 6.88 24.36
C LEU A 412 -29.89 6.14 23.54
N SER A 413 -29.78 6.12 22.21
CA SER A 413 -30.67 5.36 21.35
C SER A 413 -30.54 3.90 21.75
N THR A 414 -31.61 3.32 22.30
CA THR A 414 -31.70 1.89 22.57
C THR A 414 -31.92 1.17 21.24
N GLU A 415 -30.84 1.01 20.47
CA GLU A 415 -30.87 0.26 19.22
C GLU A 415 -31.12 -1.23 19.54
N ARG A 416 -32.24 -1.74 19.03
CA ARG A 416 -32.62 -3.15 19.16
C ARG A 416 -31.74 -3.98 18.22
N PRO A 417 -31.33 -5.20 18.60
CA PRO A 417 -30.70 -6.13 17.67
C PRO A 417 -31.61 -6.35 16.45
N LEU A 418 -31.12 -5.98 15.27
CA LEU A 418 -31.83 -6.13 14.00
C LEU A 418 -31.47 -7.48 13.36
N PHE A 419 -32.50 -8.27 13.07
CA PHE A 419 -32.35 -9.53 12.33
C PHE A 419 -32.30 -9.22 10.83
N HIS A 420 -31.16 -9.48 10.19
CA HIS A 420 -31.01 -9.36 8.75
C HIS A 420 -30.77 -10.74 8.13
N ILE A 421 -31.60 -11.08 7.13
CA ILE A 421 -31.32 -12.22 6.25
C ILE A 421 -30.21 -11.78 5.31
N GLN A 422 -29.04 -12.41 5.41
CA GLN A 422 -27.91 -12.14 4.52
C GLN A 422 -27.87 -13.25 3.47
N SER A 423 -27.68 -12.84 2.23
CA SER A 423 -27.51 -13.73 1.10
C SER A 423 -26.18 -14.46 1.18
N SER A 424 -26.16 -15.69 0.64
CA SER A 424 -24.92 -16.46 0.50
C SER A 424 -24.01 -15.87 -0.59
N PRO A 425 -22.69 -16.17 -0.56
CA PRO A 425 -21.78 -15.83 -1.65
C PRO A 425 -22.28 -16.22 -3.03
N LEU A 426 -22.81 -17.44 -3.19
CA LEU A 426 -23.37 -17.90 -4.46
C LEU A 426 -24.52 -17.00 -4.93
N LEU A 427 -25.44 -16.66 -4.02
CA LEU A 427 -26.57 -15.82 -4.37
C LEU A 427 -26.13 -14.39 -4.71
N GLU A 428 -25.12 -13.87 -4.02
CA GLU A 428 -24.50 -12.57 -4.33
C GLU A 428 -23.83 -12.55 -5.69
N MET A 429 -23.02 -13.55 -6.02
CA MET A 429 -22.41 -13.68 -7.34
C MET A 429 -23.46 -13.84 -8.46
N LEU A 430 -24.53 -14.60 -8.23
CA LEU A 430 -25.61 -14.74 -9.21
C LEU A 430 -26.43 -13.46 -9.39
N LYS A 431 -26.69 -12.73 -8.29
CA LYS A 431 -27.31 -11.40 -8.36
C LYS A 431 -26.42 -10.44 -9.13
N ALA A 432 -25.11 -10.51 -8.95
CA ALA A 432 -24.18 -9.63 -9.65
C ALA A 432 -24.18 -9.89 -11.16
N LEU A 433 -24.15 -11.15 -11.58
CA LEU A 433 -24.33 -11.53 -12.99
C LEU A 433 -25.67 -11.05 -13.56
N ARG A 434 -26.76 -11.19 -12.79
CA ARG A 434 -28.10 -10.83 -13.26
C ARG A 434 -28.29 -9.32 -13.40
N THR A 435 -27.76 -8.56 -12.45
CA THR A 435 -28.01 -7.11 -12.35
C THR A 435 -26.93 -6.27 -13.02
N GLY A 436 -25.77 -6.86 -13.31
CA GLY A 436 -24.56 -6.12 -13.70
C GLY A 436 -23.98 -5.28 -12.56
N LYS A 437 -24.55 -5.37 -11.35
CA LYS A 437 -24.12 -4.60 -10.18
C LYS A 437 -23.31 -5.50 -9.25
N ARG A 438 -22.24 -4.95 -8.67
CA ARG A 438 -21.46 -5.68 -7.65
C ARG A 438 -22.30 -5.99 -6.41
N PRO A 439 -21.97 -7.05 -5.66
CA PRO A 439 -22.60 -7.36 -4.37
C PRO A 439 -22.55 -6.17 -3.39
N PRO A 440 -23.65 -5.84 -2.70
CA PRO A 440 -23.66 -4.79 -1.68
C PRO A 440 -22.84 -5.24 -0.46
N ARG A 441 -22.18 -4.28 0.21
CA ARG A 441 -21.16 -4.46 1.29
C ARG A 441 -19.73 -4.71 0.83
N THR A 442 -19.46 -4.71 -0.46
CA THR A 442 -18.15 -4.26 -0.89
C THR A 442 -18.18 -2.72 -0.84
N TRP A 443 -17.44 -2.05 0.04
CA TRP A 443 -16.93 -0.70 -0.22
C TRP A 443 -16.22 -0.73 -1.62
N GLN A 444 -16.15 0.41 -2.30
CA GLN A 444 -15.74 0.42 -3.70
C GLN A 444 -14.89 1.64 -3.93
N ILE A 445 -13.56 1.41 -3.98
CA ILE A 445 -12.64 2.42 -4.50
C ILE A 445 -12.84 2.54 -6.02
N THR A 446 -13.16 1.46 -6.73
CA THR A 446 -13.35 1.52 -8.19
C THR A 446 -14.76 2.02 -8.52
N ASN A 447 -14.87 3.28 -8.92
CA ASN A 447 -16.07 3.85 -9.53
C ASN A 447 -15.65 4.76 -10.72
N PRO A 448 -16.56 5.13 -11.62
CA PRO A 448 -16.22 5.99 -12.76
C PRO A 448 -15.58 7.33 -12.39
N GLU A 449 -15.99 7.91 -11.25
CA GLU A 449 -15.46 9.19 -10.75
C GLU A 449 -13.98 9.06 -10.34
N ILE A 450 -13.58 7.91 -9.79
CA ILE A 450 -12.20 7.59 -9.43
C ILE A 450 -11.36 7.31 -10.67
N ASP A 451 -11.92 6.66 -11.68
CA ASP A 451 -11.24 6.47 -12.97
C ASP A 451 -10.97 7.83 -13.63
N GLU A 452 -11.93 8.76 -13.59
CA GLU A 452 -11.77 10.14 -14.04
C GLU A 452 -10.71 10.89 -13.23
N LEU A 453 -10.73 10.75 -11.90
CA LEU A 453 -9.70 11.31 -11.00
C LEU A 453 -8.29 10.78 -11.34
N ILE A 454 -8.13 9.49 -11.62
CA ILE A 454 -6.84 8.89 -12.02
C ILE A 454 -6.33 9.53 -13.30
N GLN A 455 -7.19 9.69 -14.31
CA GLN A 455 -6.81 10.36 -15.55
C GLN A 455 -6.42 11.82 -15.28
N TRP A 456 -7.24 12.54 -14.50
CA TRP A 456 -6.96 13.92 -14.14
C TRP A 456 -5.59 14.06 -13.48
N ILE A 457 -5.25 13.21 -12.51
CA ILE A 457 -3.95 13.24 -11.82
C ILE A 457 -2.81 13.03 -12.82
N ARG A 458 -2.92 12.02 -13.69
CA ARG A 458 -1.87 11.71 -14.68
C ARG A 458 -1.60 12.88 -15.64
N TYR A 459 -2.64 13.60 -16.06
CA TYR A 459 -2.51 14.72 -17.00
C TYR A 459 -2.11 16.03 -16.33
N ASN A 460 -2.47 16.25 -15.06
CA ASN A 460 -2.36 17.55 -14.40
C ASN A 460 -1.31 17.62 -13.28
N THR A 461 -0.53 16.55 -13.06
CA THR A 461 0.51 16.52 -12.01
C THR A 461 1.84 16.00 -12.55
N SER A 462 2.95 16.48 -11.98
CA SER A 462 4.29 15.95 -12.26
C SER A 462 4.42 14.50 -11.75
N GLU A 463 5.33 13.71 -12.32
CA GLU A 463 5.56 12.31 -11.90
C GLU A 463 6.04 12.20 -10.44
N ASP A 464 6.73 13.22 -9.95
CA ASP A 464 7.20 13.30 -8.57
C ASP A 464 6.22 13.99 -7.61
N GLU A 465 5.02 14.40 -8.07
CA GLU A 465 4.00 15.00 -7.20
C GLU A 465 3.62 14.05 -6.06
N ILE A 466 3.48 14.61 -4.87
CA ILE A 466 2.99 13.90 -3.69
C ILE A 466 1.50 14.22 -3.53
N LEU A 467 0.68 13.18 -3.49
CA LEU A 467 -0.75 13.33 -3.24
C LEU A 467 -1.03 13.30 -1.73
N HIS A 468 -1.80 14.28 -1.27
CA HIS A 468 -2.19 14.42 0.14
C HIS A 468 -3.63 13.96 0.37
N MET A 469 -3.84 12.93 1.17
CA MET A 469 -5.19 12.46 1.50
C MET A 469 -5.25 11.70 2.82
N GLU A 470 -6.42 11.56 3.42
CA GLU A 470 -6.58 10.85 4.70
C GLU A 470 -6.78 9.33 4.52
N SER A 471 -7.46 8.93 3.46
CA SER A 471 -7.79 7.52 3.22
C SER A 471 -6.57 6.76 2.70
N GLY A 472 -5.95 5.94 3.55
CA GLY A 472 -4.79 5.12 3.17
C GLY A 472 -5.10 4.17 2.01
N MET A 473 -6.29 3.55 2.01
CA MET A 473 -6.68 2.62 0.94
C MET A 473 -6.85 3.32 -0.42
N LEU A 474 -7.44 4.52 -0.44
CA LEU A 474 -7.53 5.33 -1.66
C LEU A 474 -6.13 5.80 -2.10
N ALA A 475 -5.26 6.14 -1.14
CA ALA A 475 -3.88 6.53 -1.41
C ALA A 475 -3.12 5.42 -2.13
N ASP A 476 -3.17 4.19 -1.61
CA ASP A 476 -2.54 3.02 -2.24
C ASP A 476 -3.11 2.75 -3.64
N TYR A 477 -4.42 2.90 -3.81
CA TYR A 477 -5.08 2.74 -5.10
C TYR A 477 -4.62 3.80 -6.11
N LEU A 478 -4.62 5.07 -5.71
CA LEU A 478 -4.15 6.15 -6.58
C LEU A 478 -2.67 6.00 -6.90
N ALA A 479 -1.81 5.63 -5.95
CA ALA A 479 -0.40 5.36 -6.22
C ALA A 479 -0.22 4.21 -7.23
N LEU A 480 -0.97 3.12 -7.07
CA LEU A 480 -0.92 1.96 -7.97
C LEU A 480 -1.25 2.33 -9.43
N PHE A 481 -2.20 3.24 -9.64
CA PHE A 481 -2.67 3.61 -10.97
C PHE A 481 -2.10 4.92 -11.51
N THR A 482 -1.48 5.78 -10.71
CA THR A 482 -0.96 7.08 -11.18
C THR A 482 0.56 7.16 -11.11
N ASP A 483 1.22 6.19 -10.49
CA ASP A 483 2.65 6.22 -10.14
C ASP A 483 3.05 7.38 -9.22
N ARG A 484 2.08 8.18 -8.75
CA ARG A 484 2.32 9.27 -7.80
C ARG A 484 2.50 8.71 -6.41
N LYS A 485 3.39 9.35 -5.65
CA LYS A 485 3.63 8.97 -4.26
C LYS A 485 2.56 9.58 -3.37
N THR A 486 2.27 8.97 -2.23
CA THR A 486 1.32 9.49 -1.26
C THR A 486 1.97 9.71 0.09
N ASP A 487 1.48 10.69 0.83
CA ASP A 487 1.95 10.97 2.19
C ASP A 487 1.20 10.17 3.28
N SER A 488 0.13 9.48 2.87
CA SER A 488 -0.69 8.59 3.68
C SER A 488 -0.59 7.16 3.19
N GLY A 489 -0.96 6.24 4.08
CA GLY A 489 -0.91 4.81 3.81
C GLY A 489 -1.79 3.98 4.75
N MET A 490 -1.98 2.69 4.43
CA MET A 490 -2.94 1.78 5.08
C MET A 490 -2.74 1.59 6.61
N TYR A 491 -1.57 1.96 7.15
CA TYR A 491 -1.19 1.70 8.55
C TYR A 491 -1.04 2.94 9.44
N ARG A 492 -1.26 4.14 8.90
CA ARG A 492 -1.36 5.40 9.63
C ARG A 492 -2.06 6.41 8.73
N GLU A 493 -3.31 6.67 9.06
CA GLU A 493 -4.10 7.70 8.41
C GLU A 493 -3.68 9.06 8.97
N VAL A 494 -3.14 9.95 8.13
CA VAL A 494 -2.96 11.35 8.51
C VAL A 494 -4.34 12.00 8.48
N THR A 495 -4.80 12.50 9.62
CA THR A 495 -6.17 13.03 9.70
C THR A 495 -6.32 14.32 8.91
N THR A 496 -7.51 14.62 8.36
CA THR A 496 -7.76 15.89 7.68
C THR A 496 -7.32 17.11 8.53
N PRO A 497 -7.62 17.21 9.85
CA PRO A 497 -7.12 18.31 10.68
C PRO A 497 -5.59 18.41 10.74
N GLU A 498 -4.86 17.29 10.78
CA GLU A 498 -3.39 17.29 10.76
C GLU A 498 -2.85 17.76 9.41
N LEU A 499 -3.46 17.34 8.31
CA LEU A 499 -3.14 17.83 6.96
C LEU A 499 -3.39 19.34 6.85
N LEU A 500 -4.58 19.80 7.25
CA LEU A 500 -4.94 21.22 7.22
C LEU A 500 -4.02 22.07 8.11
N LEU A 501 -3.65 21.56 9.29
CA LEU A 501 -2.71 22.23 10.19
C LEU A 501 -1.32 22.33 9.53
N ALA A 502 -0.84 21.27 8.90
CA ALA A 502 0.45 21.29 8.21
C ALA A 502 0.46 22.30 7.05
N VAL A 503 -0.64 22.45 6.31
CA VAL A 503 -0.80 23.50 5.29
C VAL A 503 -0.75 24.89 5.92
N ARG A 504 -1.51 25.13 7.01
CA ARG A 504 -1.48 26.43 7.73
C ARG A 504 -0.10 26.80 8.24
N GLU A 505 0.67 25.81 8.69
CA GLU A 505 2.04 25.99 9.18
C GLU A 505 3.07 26.15 8.05
N GLY A 506 2.66 25.98 6.78
CA GLY A 506 3.57 26.00 5.63
C GLY A 506 4.50 24.79 5.59
N LYS A 507 4.09 23.68 6.20
CA LYS A 507 4.82 22.41 6.20
C LYS A 507 4.38 21.46 5.09
N LYS A 508 3.22 21.71 4.47
CA LYS A 508 2.70 20.96 3.33
C LYS A 508 2.14 21.87 2.25
N SER A 509 2.31 21.48 0.99
CA SER A 509 1.75 22.19 -0.17
C SER A 509 1.58 21.26 -1.37
N GLY A 510 0.64 21.55 -2.26
CA GLY A 510 0.44 20.79 -3.49
C GLY A 510 -0.98 20.27 -3.62
N ILE A 511 -1.14 19.06 -4.15
CA ILE A 511 -2.43 18.46 -4.47
C ILE A 511 -3.00 17.65 -3.29
N PHE A 512 -4.17 18.08 -2.81
CA PHE A 512 -4.95 17.42 -1.76
C PHE A 512 -6.20 16.78 -2.36
N ILE A 513 -6.51 15.56 -1.93
CA ILE A 513 -7.72 14.83 -2.30
C ILE A 513 -8.54 14.62 -1.03
N LEU A 514 -9.62 15.37 -0.89
CA LEU A 514 -10.43 15.43 0.33
C LEU A 514 -11.89 15.16 0.03
N GLU A 515 -12.59 14.54 0.98
CA GLU A 515 -14.04 14.37 0.89
C GLU A 515 -14.77 15.70 1.11
N GLN A 516 -15.79 15.97 0.29
CA GLN A 516 -16.56 17.22 0.33
C GLN A 516 -17.21 17.45 1.69
N GLU A 517 -17.69 16.39 2.33
CA GLU A 517 -18.30 16.44 3.66
C GLU A 517 -17.31 16.96 4.72
N LYS A 518 -16.05 16.51 4.68
CA LYS A 518 -15.00 16.95 5.60
C LYS A 518 -14.65 18.42 5.42
N ILE A 519 -14.61 18.91 4.18
CA ILE A 519 -14.42 20.34 3.89
C ILE A 519 -15.62 21.17 4.37
N ARG A 520 -16.85 20.67 4.26
CA ARG A 520 -18.03 21.35 4.79
C ARG A 520 -18.00 21.47 6.31
N GLU A 521 -17.53 20.44 7.00
CA GLU A 521 -17.41 20.44 8.46
C GLU A 521 -16.32 21.39 8.98
N GLN A 522 -15.18 21.45 8.29
CA GLN A 522 -14.00 22.20 8.75
C GLN A 522 -13.89 23.61 8.14
N GLY A 523 -14.61 23.87 7.04
CA GLY A 523 -14.53 25.09 6.24
C GLY A 523 -13.33 25.11 5.29
N THR A 524 -13.46 25.78 4.15
CA THR A 524 -12.33 26.07 3.26
C THR A 524 -11.41 27.10 3.91
N MET A 525 -10.11 26.84 3.90
CA MET A 525 -9.11 27.75 4.45
C MET A 525 -8.60 28.71 3.38
N PRO A 526 -8.18 29.94 3.73
CA PRO A 526 -7.44 30.79 2.80
C PRO A 526 -6.18 30.06 2.31
N GLY A 527 -5.87 30.12 1.01
CA GLY A 527 -4.79 29.35 0.39
C GLY A 527 -5.21 27.96 -0.12
N MET A 528 -6.50 27.61 -0.07
CA MET A 528 -7.03 26.39 -0.69
C MET A 528 -7.92 26.73 -1.89
N ASN A 529 -7.53 26.26 -3.06
CA ASN A 529 -8.29 26.42 -4.30
C ASN A 529 -8.80 25.06 -4.77
N ILE A 530 -10.11 24.92 -4.94
CA ILE A 530 -10.70 23.72 -5.54
C ILE A 530 -10.37 23.76 -7.03
N LEU A 531 -9.67 22.74 -7.52
CA LEU A 531 -9.31 22.59 -8.93
C LEU A 531 -10.38 21.82 -9.69
N GLU A 532 -10.87 20.72 -9.11
CA GLU A 532 -11.82 19.82 -9.76
C GLU A 532 -12.64 19.03 -8.73
N GLN A 533 -13.78 18.47 -9.15
CA GLN A 533 -14.64 17.64 -8.31
C GLN A 533 -15.00 16.31 -9.00
N PHE A 534 -14.81 15.20 -8.29
CA PHE A 534 -15.15 13.85 -8.72
C PHE A 534 -16.09 13.20 -7.69
N GLY A 535 -17.39 13.31 -7.92
CA GLY A 535 -18.40 12.83 -6.96
C GLY A 535 -18.30 13.55 -5.61
N ASN A 536 -18.01 12.78 -4.55
CA ASN A 536 -17.78 13.31 -3.20
C ASN A 536 -16.32 13.71 -2.93
N LEU A 537 -15.40 13.53 -3.89
CA LEU A 537 -14.00 13.91 -3.74
C LEU A 537 -13.73 15.28 -4.39
N LEU A 538 -12.97 16.11 -3.70
CA LEU A 538 -12.47 17.38 -4.17
C LEU A 538 -10.97 17.29 -4.36
N VAL A 539 -10.50 17.73 -5.53
CA VAL A 539 -9.08 17.98 -5.77
C VAL A 539 -8.80 19.43 -5.44
N ILE A 540 -7.91 19.66 -4.49
CA ILE A 540 -7.64 20.97 -3.90
C ILE A 540 -6.15 21.26 -4.02
N GLN A 541 -5.81 22.41 -4.60
CA GLN A 541 -4.48 22.99 -4.44
C GLN A 541 -4.42 23.63 -3.04
N GLY A 542 -3.62 23.05 -2.16
CA GLY A 542 -3.43 23.54 -0.80
C GLY A 542 -2.09 24.23 -0.63
N MET A 543 -2.09 25.44 -0.10
CA MET A 543 -0.89 26.17 0.29
C MET A 543 -1.13 27.06 1.50
N LYS A 544 -0.04 27.43 2.17
CA LYS A 544 -0.12 28.49 3.18
C LYS A 544 -0.43 29.81 2.45
N PRO A 545 -1.48 30.54 2.87
CA PRO A 545 -1.77 31.85 2.30
C PRO A 545 -0.65 32.82 2.70
N GLU A 546 0.28 33.08 1.79
CA GLU A 546 1.28 34.13 1.91
C GLU A 546 1.11 35.10 0.75
N GLN A 547 1.06 36.40 1.04
CA GLN A 547 1.12 37.41 -0.01
C GLN A 547 2.58 37.64 -0.35
N VAL A 548 2.89 37.68 -1.65
CA VAL A 548 4.21 38.11 -2.11
C VAL A 548 4.53 39.49 -1.51
N PRO A 549 5.62 39.63 -0.73
CA PRO A 549 6.02 40.93 -0.22
C PRO A 549 6.40 41.86 -1.37
N HIS A 550 6.32 43.17 -1.13
CA HIS A 550 6.78 44.14 -2.11
C HIS A 550 8.28 43.91 -2.43
N ASP A 551 9.08 43.73 -1.37
CA ASP A 551 10.51 43.48 -1.44
C ASP A 551 10.78 41.98 -1.26
N ILE A 552 11.39 41.37 -2.27
CA ILE A 552 11.68 39.94 -2.29
C ILE A 552 13.01 39.70 -1.55
N PRO A 553 13.06 38.82 -0.54
CA PRO A 553 14.23 38.67 0.33
C PRO A 553 15.35 37.80 -0.29
N PHE A 554 15.21 37.40 -1.55
CA PHE A 554 16.16 36.56 -2.28
C PHE A 554 16.22 36.98 -3.75
N HIS A 555 17.36 36.69 -4.36
CA HIS A 555 17.65 36.93 -5.76
C HIS A 555 18.05 35.61 -6.41
N LEU A 556 17.63 35.39 -7.66
CA LEU A 556 18.00 34.20 -8.44
C LEU A 556 18.88 34.57 -9.61
N ASP A 557 19.94 33.79 -9.82
CA ASP A 557 20.84 33.96 -10.95
C ASP A 557 20.45 33.07 -12.15
N ASP A 558 19.86 31.90 -11.85
CA ASP A 558 19.80 30.77 -12.77
C ASP A 558 18.34 30.37 -13.08
N LEU A 559 17.97 30.38 -14.35
CA LEU A 559 16.68 29.88 -14.85
C LEU A 559 16.88 28.61 -15.67
N PHE A 560 16.01 27.62 -15.53
CA PHE A 560 16.01 26.40 -16.34
C PHE A 560 14.77 26.33 -17.22
N ILE A 561 14.97 25.96 -18.48
CA ILE A 561 13.90 25.71 -19.44
C ILE A 561 14.05 24.32 -20.04
N LEU A 562 12.99 23.51 -20.00
CA LEU A 562 12.97 22.18 -20.60
C LEU A 562 12.34 22.23 -21.99
N ILE A 563 13.04 21.75 -23.01
CA ILE A 563 12.55 21.73 -24.39
C ILE A 563 12.44 20.29 -24.89
N GLU A 564 11.22 19.76 -24.90
CA GLU A 564 10.94 18.40 -25.39
C GLU A 564 10.69 18.32 -26.89
N HIS A 565 10.06 19.36 -27.45
CA HIS A 565 9.65 19.42 -28.85
C HIS A 565 10.04 20.78 -29.45
N PRO A 566 11.32 20.96 -29.82
CA PRO A 566 11.80 22.25 -30.29
C PRO A 566 11.22 22.59 -31.66
N ASP A 567 10.49 23.71 -31.73
CA ASP A 567 10.01 24.30 -32.98
C ASP A 567 10.20 25.83 -32.98
N THR A 568 10.03 26.47 -34.13
CA THR A 568 10.27 27.91 -34.27
C THR A 568 9.34 28.77 -33.39
N HIS A 569 8.11 28.32 -33.14
CA HIS A 569 7.14 29.06 -32.35
C HIS A 569 7.53 29.07 -30.87
N ILE A 570 7.82 27.89 -30.29
CA ILE A 570 8.24 27.71 -28.90
C ILE A 570 9.56 28.46 -28.63
N ILE A 571 10.53 28.37 -29.53
CA ILE A 571 11.81 29.07 -29.38
C ILE A 571 11.62 30.59 -29.33
N ASN A 572 10.76 31.16 -30.19
CA ASN A 572 10.49 32.60 -30.19
C ASN A 572 9.76 33.06 -28.93
N GLN A 573 8.85 32.25 -28.38
CA GLN A 573 8.20 32.55 -27.10
C GLN A 573 9.23 32.58 -25.97
N TRP A 574 10.10 31.57 -25.87
CA TRP A 574 11.17 31.54 -24.89
C TRP A 574 12.10 32.74 -25.00
N LEU A 575 12.56 33.09 -26.21
CA LEU A 575 13.41 34.26 -26.42
C LEU A 575 12.76 35.57 -25.94
N THR A 576 11.45 35.70 -26.12
CA THR A 576 10.70 36.87 -25.65
C THR A 576 10.73 36.94 -24.12
N ILE A 577 10.39 35.85 -23.44
CA ILE A 577 10.39 35.78 -21.97
C ILE A 577 11.78 35.98 -21.38
N LEU A 578 12.82 35.35 -21.96
CA LEU A 578 14.19 35.46 -21.48
C LEU A 578 14.75 36.88 -21.60
N ARG A 579 14.38 37.62 -22.65
CA ARG A 579 14.75 39.04 -22.80
C ARG A 579 14.02 39.95 -21.84
N GLU A 580 12.87 39.53 -21.34
CA GLU A 580 12.06 40.29 -20.39
C GLU A 580 12.50 40.05 -18.94
N ILE A 581 12.87 38.82 -18.57
CA ILE A 581 13.31 38.45 -17.22
C ILE A 581 14.81 38.69 -17.03
N THR A 582 15.61 38.53 -18.08
CA THR A 582 17.08 38.73 -18.10
C THR A 582 17.86 37.97 -17.00
N PRO A 583 17.69 36.64 -16.86
CA PRO A 583 18.46 35.86 -15.88
C PRO A 583 19.96 35.90 -16.19
N HIS A 584 20.82 35.83 -15.16
CA HIS A 584 22.27 35.81 -15.34
C HIS A 584 22.73 34.57 -16.13
N ARG A 585 22.07 33.43 -15.91
CA ARG A 585 22.28 32.18 -16.65
C ARG A 585 20.96 31.51 -17.00
N VAL A 586 20.91 30.95 -18.20
CA VAL A 586 19.83 30.07 -18.67
C VAL A 586 20.37 28.67 -18.89
N TYR A 587 19.74 27.69 -18.26
CA TYR A 587 19.93 26.27 -18.55
C TYR A 587 18.91 25.81 -19.58
N ILE A 588 19.39 25.27 -20.70
CA ILE A 588 18.54 24.69 -21.74
C ILE A 588 18.59 23.18 -21.58
N GLY A 589 17.49 22.60 -21.08
CA GLY A 589 17.29 21.18 -20.89
C GLY A 589 16.81 20.50 -22.17
N VAL A 590 17.53 19.47 -22.61
CA VAL A 590 17.19 18.68 -23.80
C VAL A 590 17.44 17.20 -23.56
N ARG A 591 16.73 16.36 -24.33
CA ARG A 591 17.05 14.92 -24.39
C ARG A 591 18.36 14.73 -25.13
N GLN A 592 19.10 13.70 -24.77
CA GLN A 592 20.41 13.36 -25.36
C GLN A 592 20.39 13.32 -26.90
N LYS A 593 19.32 12.79 -27.51
CA LYS A 593 19.15 12.72 -28.98
C LYS A 593 18.92 14.07 -29.66
N ASP A 594 18.50 15.08 -28.91
CA ASP A 594 18.06 16.39 -29.43
C ASP A 594 19.13 17.49 -29.26
N VAL A 595 20.30 17.15 -28.72
CA VAL A 595 21.42 18.09 -28.49
C VAL A 595 21.87 18.80 -29.78
N GLU A 596 21.87 18.08 -30.90
CA GLU A 596 22.26 18.62 -32.22
C GLU A 596 21.09 19.26 -32.99
N ASN A 597 19.91 19.42 -32.37
CA ASN A 597 18.74 19.96 -33.06
C ASN A 597 18.97 21.44 -33.46
N PRO A 598 18.79 21.82 -34.75
CA PRO A 598 19.05 23.18 -35.23
C PRO A 598 18.28 24.29 -34.49
N HIS A 599 17.09 24.00 -34.00
CA HIS A 599 16.29 24.96 -33.23
C HIS A 599 16.88 25.24 -31.84
N ILE A 600 17.44 24.21 -31.19
CA ILE A 600 18.16 24.36 -29.92
C ILE A 600 19.44 25.17 -30.13
N GLN A 601 20.18 24.88 -31.21
CA GLN A 601 21.38 25.61 -31.60
C GLN A 601 21.09 27.10 -31.82
N THR A 602 19.97 27.39 -32.51
CA THR A 602 19.48 28.76 -32.71
C THR A 602 19.20 29.46 -31.38
N LEU A 603 18.48 28.81 -30.48
CA LEU A 603 18.18 29.37 -29.16
C LEU A 603 19.45 29.66 -28.36
N ILE A 604 20.40 28.73 -28.32
CA ILE A 604 21.68 28.93 -27.63
C ILE A 604 22.37 30.19 -28.17
N ASN A 605 22.55 30.27 -29.49
CA ASN A 605 23.23 31.39 -30.13
C ASN A 605 22.53 32.74 -29.91
N GLU A 606 21.20 32.75 -29.83
CA GLU A 606 20.41 33.96 -29.59
C GLU A 606 20.43 34.39 -28.12
N VAL A 607 20.59 33.47 -27.16
CA VAL A 607 20.66 33.77 -25.72
C VAL A 607 22.07 34.17 -25.28
N THR A 608 23.11 33.57 -25.84
CA THR A 608 24.53 33.84 -25.52
C THR A 608 24.92 35.34 -25.44
N PRO A 609 24.41 36.24 -26.30
CA PRO A 609 24.78 37.65 -26.26
C PRO A 609 24.34 38.40 -24.99
N PHE A 610 23.33 37.91 -24.27
CA PHE A 610 22.76 38.61 -23.11
C PHE A 610 22.66 37.77 -21.83
N SER A 611 22.92 36.45 -21.89
CA SER A 611 22.95 35.57 -20.71
C SER A 611 23.97 34.45 -20.88
N LYS A 612 24.49 33.91 -19.77
CA LYS A 612 25.32 32.69 -19.83
C LYS A 612 24.43 31.50 -20.15
N VAL A 613 24.91 30.60 -21.01
CA VAL A 613 24.14 29.41 -21.40
C VAL A 613 24.77 28.15 -20.81
N GLY A 614 23.98 27.42 -20.03
CA GLY A 614 24.26 26.04 -19.62
C GLY A 614 23.44 25.06 -20.47
N LEU A 615 24.07 23.98 -20.94
CA LEU A 615 23.35 22.90 -21.61
C LEU A 615 23.13 21.77 -20.61
N SER A 616 21.86 21.39 -20.41
CA SER A 616 21.49 20.29 -19.54
C SER A 616 21.01 19.11 -20.37
N ILE A 617 21.74 18.00 -20.30
CA ILE A 617 21.46 16.80 -21.08
C ILE A 617 20.77 15.77 -20.18
N ILE A 618 19.56 15.38 -20.55
CA ILE A 618 18.86 14.25 -19.96
C ILE A 618 19.45 12.97 -20.55
N VAL A 619 20.20 12.24 -19.73
CA VAL A 619 20.99 11.09 -20.17
C VAL A 619 20.12 9.84 -20.25
N GLU A 620 19.93 9.35 -21.48
CA GLU A 620 19.27 8.09 -21.78
C GLU A 620 20.29 6.93 -21.77
N ASP A 621 21.45 7.16 -22.40
CA ASP A 621 22.61 6.25 -22.43
C ASP A 621 23.87 6.92 -21.84
N PRO A 622 24.26 6.55 -20.59
CA PRO A 622 25.44 7.09 -19.93
C PRO A 622 26.77 6.79 -20.64
N ALA A 623 26.82 5.77 -21.52
CA ALA A 623 28.05 5.40 -22.21
C ALA A 623 28.41 6.35 -23.36
N HIS A 624 27.48 7.20 -23.82
CA HIS A 624 27.63 7.99 -25.03
C HIS A 624 27.21 9.45 -24.85
N ILE A 625 27.91 10.22 -24.00
CA ILE A 625 27.62 11.66 -23.87
C ILE A 625 28.04 12.37 -25.16
N PRO A 626 27.11 13.07 -25.84
CA PRO A 626 27.40 13.69 -27.12
C PRO A 626 28.45 14.80 -26.97
N HIS A 627 29.29 14.96 -27.99
CA HIS A 627 30.23 16.07 -28.05
C HIS A 627 29.45 17.39 -28.19
N VAL A 628 29.76 18.35 -27.32
CA VAL A 628 29.08 19.64 -27.29
C VAL A 628 29.88 20.63 -28.14
N SER A 629 29.39 20.93 -29.35
CA SER A 629 30.03 21.86 -30.30
C SER A 629 29.58 23.32 -30.16
N VAL A 630 28.77 23.62 -29.14
CA VAL A 630 28.16 24.93 -28.89
C VAL A 630 28.90 25.75 -27.83
N PRO A 631 28.80 27.09 -27.87
CA PRO A 631 29.42 27.97 -26.89
C PRO A 631 28.68 27.92 -25.54
N VAL A 632 28.79 26.81 -24.82
CA VAL A 632 28.23 26.64 -23.48
C VAL A 632 29.30 26.81 -22.42
N THR A 633 28.95 27.42 -21.30
CA THR A 633 29.88 27.59 -20.16
C THR A 633 29.75 26.46 -19.14
N THR A 634 28.66 25.70 -19.23
CA THR A 634 28.31 24.66 -18.29
C THR A 634 27.65 23.50 -19.02
N LEU A 635 28.08 22.27 -18.67
CA LEU A 635 27.41 21.04 -19.04
C LEU A 635 26.79 20.45 -17.77
N ARG A 636 25.46 20.28 -17.76
CA ARG A 636 24.74 19.58 -16.70
C ARG A 636 24.30 18.22 -17.20
N VAL A 637 24.57 17.20 -16.41
CA VAL A 637 24.19 15.82 -16.68
C VAL A 637 23.03 15.47 -15.75
N VAL A 638 21.85 15.23 -16.31
CA VAL A 638 20.66 14.84 -15.55
C VAL A 638 20.58 13.32 -15.54
N VAL A 639 20.71 12.73 -14.35
CA VAL A 639 20.86 11.27 -14.19
C VAL A 639 19.90 10.77 -13.11
N PRO A 640 19.17 9.65 -13.36
CA PRO A 640 18.45 8.95 -12.31
C PRO A 640 19.39 8.53 -11.18
N ARG A 641 18.95 8.66 -9.93
CA ARG A 641 19.74 8.33 -8.73
C ARG A 641 20.48 7.00 -8.84
N GLU A 642 19.84 5.96 -9.36
CA GLU A 642 20.38 4.59 -9.40
C GLU A 642 21.58 4.47 -10.37
N LYS A 643 21.71 5.39 -11.32
CA LYS A 643 22.78 5.41 -12.32
C LYS A 643 23.95 6.30 -11.91
N ILE A 644 23.85 7.05 -10.81
CA ILE A 644 24.91 7.93 -10.33
C ILE A 644 26.00 7.10 -9.66
N THR A 645 27.12 6.96 -10.35
CA THR A 645 28.32 6.28 -9.84
C THR A 645 29.53 7.19 -9.92
N TYR A 646 30.55 6.93 -9.10
CA TYR A 646 31.78 7.72 -9.13
C TYR A 646 32.48 7.58 -10.48
N GLU A 647 32.54 6.35 -10.99
CA GLU A 647 33.22 5.99 -12.23
C GLU A 647 32.56 6.67 -13.44
N LEU A 648 31.23 6.75 -13.46
CA LEU A 648 30.51 7.52 -14.47
C LEU A 648 30.94 8.98 -14.41
N ILE A 649 30.76 9.67 -13.28
CA ILE A 649 31.03 11.12 -13.19
C ILE A 649 32.51 11.44 -13.47
N GLU A 650 33.44 10.60 -13.00
CA GLU A 650 34.87 10.73 -13.28
C GLU A 650 35.16 10.63 -14.78
N SER A 651 34.56 9.67 -15.49
CA SER A 651 34.73 9.53 -16.93
C SER A 651 34.25 10.76 -17.71
N ILE A 652 33.13 11.35 -17.30
CA ILE A 652 32.58 12.58 -17.91
C ILE A 652 33.54 13.74 -17.66
N ARG A 653 34.00 13.91 -16.41
CA ARG A 653 34.91 15.00 -16.06
C ARG A 653 36.22 14.92 -16.84
N HIS A 654 36.74 13.72 -17.08
CA HIS A 654 37.95 13.51 -17.88
C HIS A 654 37.75 13.79 -19.37
N ALA A 655 36.57 13.50 -19.92
CA ALA A 655 36.25 13.75 -21.33
C ALA A 655 35.93 15.23 -21.62
N LEU A 656 35.51 15.98 -20.60
CA LEU A 656 35.06 17.37 -20.73
C LEU A 656 36.22 18.37 -20.62
N ASP A 657 36.25 19.37 -21.51
CA ASP A 657 37.20 20.48 -21.45
C ASP A 657 37.22 21.10 -20.03
N PRO A 658 38.40 21.27 -19.40
CA PRO A 658 38.52 21.84 -18.05
C PRO A 658 37.91 23.23 -17.87
N SER A 659 37.70 23.98 -18.96
CA SER A 659 37.06 25.30 -18.94
C SER A 659 35.53 25.24 -18.82
N ILE A 660 34.92 24.08 -19.08
CA ILE A 660 33.47 23.88 -18.96
C ILE A 660 33.15 23.36 -17.55
N ASN A 661 32.24 24.04 -16.86
CA ASN A 661 31.74 23.58 -15.56
C ASN A 661 30.91 22.30 -15.74
N LEU A 662 31.16 21.30 -14.91
CA LEU A 662 30.37 20.07 -14.86
C LEU A 662 29.39 20.13 -13.69
N GLU A 663 28.11 19.96 -13.98
CA GLU A 663 27.07 19.84 -12.96
C GLU A 663 26.36 18.50 -13.06
N ILE A 664 25.89 17.97 -11.94
CA ILE A 664 25.04 16.79 -11.91
C ILE A 664 23.67 17.17 -11.38
N SER A 665 22.62 16.65 -12.01
CA SER A 665 21.26 16.77 -11.52
C SER A 665 20.73 15.41 -11.09
N ILE A 666 20.24 15.34 -9.84
CA ILE A 666 19.75 14.12 -9.21
C ILE A 666 18.22 14.14 -9.25
N LEU A 667 17.65 13.13 -9.94
CA LEU A 667 16.20 12.88 -10.00
C LEU A 667 15.74 11.86 -8.94
N GLY A 668 14.43 11.80 -8.67
CA GLY A 668 13.81 10.78 -7.82
C GLY A 668 13.77 11.15 -6.33
N SER A 669 13.54 10.18 -5.44
CA SER A 669 13.35 10.40 -3.99
C SER A 669 14.62 10.86 -3.25
N PRO A 670 14.49 11.58 -2.11
CA PRO A 670 15.64 12.09 -1.35
C PRO A 670 16.65 10.99 -0.98
N LEU A 671 17.93 11.35 -0.96
CA LEU A 671 19.01 10.47 -0.57
C LEU A 671 19.00 10.30 0.96
N SER A 672 18.45 9.18 1.43
CA SER A 672 18.34 8.85 2.85
C SER A 672 19.19 7.64 3.28
N LYS A 673 19.76 6.90 2.31
CA LYS A 673 20.64 5.77 2.62
C LYS A 673 22.07 6.28 2.75
N ARG A 674 22.76 5.79 3.77
CA ARG A 674 24.17 6.08 4.02
C ARG A 674 25.06 5.87 2.79
N GLY A 675 24.85 4.79 2.03
CA GLY A 675 25.64 4.52 0.81
C GLY A 675 25.45 5.54 -0.30
N ASP A 676 24.26 6.11 -0.44
CA ASP A 676 23.98 7.13 -1.45
C ASP A 676 24.60 8.47 -1.07
N LEU A 677 24.54 8.83 0.21
CA LEU A 677 25.22 10.01 0.74
C LEU A 677 26.75 9.87 0.66
N GLU A 678 27.30 8.67 0.90
CA GLU A 678 28.73 8.39 0.69
C GLU A 678 29.11 8.52 -0.80
N THR A 679 28.25 8.08 -1.71
CA THR A 679 28.46 8.25 -3.16
C THR A 679 28.42 9.74 -3.54
N LEU A 680 27.44 10.49 -3.03
CA LEU A 680 27.35 11.94 -3.23
C LEU A 680 28.61 12.66 -2.71
N ALA A 681 29.08 12.31 -1.52
CA ALA A 681 30.31 12.88 -0.96
C ALA A 681 31.54 12.60 -1.83
N ARG A 682 31.62 11.41 -2.46
CA ARG A 682 32.72 11.03 -3.37
C ARG A 682 32.69 11.76 -4.71
N ILE A 683 31.52 12.05 -5.27
CA ILE A 683 31.41 12.75 -6.57
C ILE A 683 31.46 14.26 -6.45
N THR A 684 31.10 14.83 -5.29
CA THR A 684 31.09 16.29 -5.05
C THR A 684 32.41 17.01 -5.41
N PRO A 685 33.61 16.42 -5.22
CA PRO A 685 34.88 17.00 -5.68
C PRO A 685 35.05 17.06 -7.20
N LEU A 686 34.36 16.19 -7.96
CA LEU A 686 34.50 16.06 -9.41
C LEU A 686 33.57 17.02 -10.19
N VAL A 687 32.60 17.62 -9.50
CA VAL A 687 31.57 18.48 -10.09
C VAL A 687 31.63 19.87 -9.48
N ASP A 688 31.18 20.86 -10.23
CA ASP A 688 31.10 22.25 -9.80
C ASP A 688 29.83 22.49 -8.99
N ARG A 689 28.72 21.83 -9.36
CA ARG A 689 27.45 21.88 -8.63
C ARG A 689 26.74 20.53 -8.60
N VAL A 690 26.03 20.30 -7.51
CA VAL A 690 25.05 19.22 -7.34
C VAL A 690 23.68 19.87 -7.30
N VAL A 691 22.84 19.50 -8.25
CA VAL A 691 21.51 20.07 -8.43
C VAL A 691 20.47 19.02 -8.07
N ARG A 692 19.61 19.33 -7.12
CA ARG A 692 18.54 18.44 -6.68
C ARG A 692 17.24 18.86 -7.33
N HIS A 693 16.68 18.00 -8.18
CA HIS A 693 15.36 18.21 -8.74
C HIS A 693 14.29 17.94 -7.69
N VAL A 694 13.35 18.86 -7.53
CA VAL A 694 12.24 18.75 -6.57
C VAL A 694 10.90 19.08 -7.24
N PRO A 695 9.82 18.35 -6.94
CA PRO A 695 8.47 18.75 -7.32
C PRO A 695 8.07 20.07 -6.63
N PRO A 696 6.98 20.73 -7.04
CA PRO A 696 6.51 22.00 -6.46
C PRO A 696 5.84 21.78 -5.09
N ASN A 697 6.63 21.30 -4.13
CA ASN A 697 6.18 20.81 -2.83
C ASN A 697 7.22 21.16 -1.73
N VAL A 698 6.75 21.83 -0.66
CA VAL A 698 7.60 22.36 0.42
C VAL A 698 8.26 21.26 1.26
N GLU A 699 7.54 20.16 1.54
CA GLU A 699 8.07 19.06 2.34
C GLU A 699 9.16 18.28 1.60
N PHE A 700 9.10 18.18 0.27
CA PHE A 700 10.18 17.61 -0.52
C PHE A 700 11.44 18.49 -0.43
N ILE A 701 11.28 19.81 -0.54
CA ILE A 701 12.37 20.79 -0.36
C ILE A 701 13.04 20.63 1.01
N HIS A 702 12.26 20.40 2.07
CA HIS A 702 12.81 20.18 3.41
C HIS A 702 13.48 18.81 3.58
N ALA A 703 13.01 17.79 2.86
CA ALA A 703 13.53 16.43 2.95
C ALA A 703 14.96 16.26 2.41
N VAL A 704 15.45 17.19 1.59
CA VAL A 704 16.80 17.13 1.00
C VAL A 704 17.89 17.77 1.86
N SER A 705 17.61 18.04 3.14
CA SER A 705 18.55 18.68 4.07
C SER A 705 19.85 17.90 4.29
N GLU A 706 19.82 16.55 4.31
CA GLU A 706 21.02 15.73 4.44
C GLU A 706 21.92 15.80 3.19
N GLU A 707 21.31 15.88 2.00
CA GLU A 707 22.04 16.10 0.74
C GLU A 707 22.71 17.46 0.73
N GLN A 708 22.00 18.50 1.17
CA GLN A 708 22.53 19.85 1.33
C GLN A 708 23.70 19.86 2.32
N HIS A 709 23.59 19.18 3.45
CA HIS A 709 24.68 19.07 4.41
C HIS A 709 25.92 18.37 3.81
N THR A 710 25.69 17.36 2.97
CA THR A 710 26.76 16.57 2.33
C THR A 710 27.46 17.33 1.20
N ALA A 711 26.71 17.99 0.32
CA ALA A 711 27.24 18.73 -0.82
C ALA A 711 27.67 20.18 -0.48
N GLY A 712 27.21 20.72 0.65
CA GLY A 712 27.59 22.03 1.17
C GLY A 712 27.19 23.17 0.22
N GLU A 713 28.14 24.06 -0.07
CA GLU A 713 27.91 25.25 -0.93
C GLU A 713 27.69 24.89 -2.41
N LYS A 714 28.03 23.67 -2.82
CA LYS A 714 27.79 23.17 -4.18
C LYS A 714 26.35 22.68 -4.39
N PHE A 715 25.53 22.65 -3.36
CA PHE A 715 24.15 22.18 -3.44
C PHE A 715 23.21 23.26 -3.98
N PHE A 716 22.40 22.88 -4.97
CA PHE A 716 21.39 23.70 -5.62
C PHE A 716 20.05 22.96 -5.60
N ILE A 717 18.95 23.69 -5.45
CA ILE A 717 17.59 23.16 -5.56
C ILE A 717 16.98 23.62 -6.88
N GLN A 718 16.54 22.69 -7.71
CA GLN A 718 15.81 22.97 -8.94
C GLN A 718 14.35 22.60 -8.75
N ILE A 719 13.47 23.60 -8.75
CA ILE A 719 12.03 23.44 -8.52
C ILE A 719 11.34 23.27 -9.87
N ASP A 720 10.78 22.09 -10.11
CA ASP A 720 9.90 21.83 -11.26
C ASP A 720 8.55 22.50 -11.04
N THR A 721 8.20 23.43 -11.92
CA THR A 721 6.93 24.15 -11.86
C THR A 721 5.82 23.52 -12.70
N TYR A 722 6.06 22.36 -13.32
CA TYR A 722 5.07 21.74 -14.18
C TYR A 722 3.84 21.21 -13.42
N ARG A 723 2.64 21.70 -13.78
CA ARG A 723 1.33 21.22 -13.28
C ARG A 723 0.32 20.97 -14.41
N GLY A 724 0.76 20.38 -15.51
CA GLY A 724 -0.11 20.13 -16.67
C GLY A 724 -0.60 21.42 -17.31
N GLU A 725 -1.92 21.65 -17.30
CA GLU A 725 -2.55 22.86 -17.86
C GLU A 725 -2.50 24.08 -16.92
N PHE A 726 -2.14 23.89 -15.66
CA PHE A 726 -2.15 24.96 -14.66
C PHE A 726 -0.78 25.65 -14.55
N GLU A 727 -0.77 26.98 -14.58
CA GLU A 727 0.40 27.80 -14.31
C GLU A 727 0.46 28.14 -12.81
N LEU A 728 1.64 28.06 -12.19
CA LEU A 728 1.81 28.48 -10.79
C LEU A 728 1.51 29.97 -10.65
N ASN A 729 0.80 30.32 -9.57
CA ASN A 729 0.61 31.72 -9.22
C ASN A 729 1.85 32.26 -8.47
N PRO A 730 2.05 33.60 -8.43
CA PRO A 730 3.21 34.20 -7.75
C PRO A 730 3.33 33.89 -6.25
N ASP A 731 2.20 33.80 -5.53
CA ASP A 731 2.18 33.53 -4.09
C ASP A 731 2.71 32.11 -3.81
N GLU A 732 2.32 31.14 -4.64
CA GLU A 732 2.78 29.75 -4.57
C GLU A 732 4.28 29.64 -4.85
N LEU A 733 4.74 30.25 -5.95
CA LEU A 733 6.14 30.22 -6.33
C LEU A 733 6.99 30.91 -5.25
N TYR A 734 6.52 32.03 -4.68
CA TYR A 734 7.20 32.70 -3.58
C TYR A 734 7.36 31.81 -2.34
N MET A 735 6.31 31.08 -1.94
CA MET A 735 6.38 30.15 -0.82
C MET A 735 7.41 29.03 -1.07
N LEU A 736 7.43 28.44 -2.29
CA LEU A 736 8.40 27.42 -2.66
C LEU A 736 9.83 27.97 -2.65
N LEU A 737 10.04 29.16 -3.21
CA LEU A 737 11.33 29.85 -3.20
C LEU A 737 11.78 30.21 -1.79
N GLN A 738 10.86 30.61 -0.90
CA GLN A 738 11.18 30.88 0.50
C GLN A 738 11.63 29.60 1.23
N ALA A 739 10.95 28.47 1.00
CA ALA A 739 11.35 27.18 1.55
C ALA A 739 12.71 26.75 1.03
N ALA A 740 12.95 26.87 -0.28
CA ALA A 740 14.22 26.53 -0.92
C ALA A 740 15.34 27.47 -0.47
N HIS A 741 15.06 28.76 -0.26
CA HIS A 741 16.04 29.73 0.21
C HIS A 741 16.52 29.43 1.64
N ARG A 742 15.63 28.94 2.50
CA ARG A 742 16.04 28.47 3.84
C ARG A 742 17.00 27.27 3.79
N MET A 743 16.91 26.45 2.75
CA MET A 743 17.75 25.26 2.58
C MET A 743 19.04 25.54 1.81
N ALA A 744 18.96 26.23 0.68
CA ALA A 744 20.05 26.41 -0.27
C ALA A 744 20.46 27.88 -0.48
N LYS A 745 19.95 28.83 0.33
CA LYS A 745 20.17 30.27 0.14
C LYS A 745 19.78 30.72 -1.28
N ASN A 746 20.66 31.37 -2.03
CA ASN A 746 20.37 31.79 -3.41
C ASN A 746 20.68 30.71 -4.45
N ASN A 747 21.12 29.51 -4.03
CA ASN A 747 21.38 28.39 -4.93
C ASN A 747 20.06 27.69 -5.33
N ILE A 748 19.16 28.43 -5.96
CA ILE A 748 17.84 27.95 -6.37
C ILE A 748 17.70 28.18 -7.88
N ILE A 749 17.09 27.22 -8.54
CA ILE A 749 16.82 27.23 -9.98
C ILE A 749 15.32 26.98 -10.14
N ILE A 750 14.66 27.83 -10.92
CA ILE A 750 13.27 27.59 -11.32
C ILE A 750 13.30 26.86 -12.66
N GLU A 751 12.60 25.74 -12.76
CA GLU A 751 12.40 25.02 -14.00
C GLU A 751 11.02 25.29 -14.57
N PHE A 752 10.97 25.66 -15.85
CA PHE A 752 9.73 25.74 -16.61
C PHE A 752 9.78 24.83 -17.84
N LYS A 753 8.68 24.08 -18.02
CA LYS A 753 8.44 23.28 -19.23
C LYS A 753 7.80 24.07 -20.37
N PHE A 754 6.98 25.07 -20.01
CA PHE A 754 6.33 25.97 -20.95
C PHE A 754 6.63 27.42 -20.60
N PRO A 755 6.71 28.33 -21.60
CA PRO A 755 6.89 29.75 -21.34
C PRO A 755 5.77 30.27 -20.43
N PRO A 756 6.09 30.94 -19.31
CA PRO A 756 5.06 31.54 -18.47
C PRO A 756 4.27 32.60 -19.25
N THR A 757 2.95 32.59 -19.10
CA THR A 757 2.03 33.44 -19.85
C THR A 757 1.33 34.46 -18.98
N SER A 758 1.25 34.22 -17.67
CA SER A 758 0.62 35.12 -16.72
C SER A 758 1.44 36.41 -16.53
N PRO A 759 0.87 37.60 -16.78
CA PRO A 759 1.57 38.86 -16.53
C PRO A 759 2.02 39.03 -15.07
N GLN A 760 1.22 38.51 -14.13
CA GLN A 760 1.53 38.57 -12.70
C GLN A 760 2.75 37.71 -12.35
N LEU A 761 2.88 36.54 -13.00
CA LEU A 761 4.03 35.68 -12.83
C LEU A 761 5.28 36.28 -13.48
N LEU A 762 5.15 36.84 -14.69
CA LEU A 762 6.26 37.53 -15.35
C LEU A 762 6.77 38.71 -14.52
N ASP A 763 5.89 39.54 -13.98
CA ASP A 763 6.27 40.66 -13.12
C ASP A 763 6.90 40.20 -11.80
N PHE A 764 6.46 39.06 -11.26
CA PHE A 764 7.12 38.44 -10.12
C PHE A 764 8.53 37.96 -10.48
N LEU A 765 8.69 37.24 -11.59
CA LEU A 765 9.99 36.75 -12.06
C LEU A 765 10.96 37.90 -12.31
N LYS A 766 10.53 39.00 -12.96
CA LYS A 766 11.36 40.20 -13.12
C LYS A 766 11.90 40.72 -11.79
N ARG A 767 11.08 40.74 -10.73
CA ARG A 767 11.53 41.19 -9.40
C ARG A 767 12.51 40.21 -8.77
N VAL A 768 12.31 38.90 -8.97
CA VAL A 768 13.20 37.85 -8.44
C VAL A 768 14.57 37.84 -9.13
N TYR A 769 14.61 38.14 -10.43
CA TYR A 769 15.84 38.21 -11.24
C TYR A 769 16.42 39.63 -11.39
N ALA A 770 15.79 40.66 -10.81
CA ALA A 770 16.35 42.01 -10.78
C ALA A 770 17.56 42.07 -9.84
N VAL A 771 18.68 42.57 -10.37
CA VAL A 771 19.96 42.77 -9.65
C VAL A 771 20.00 44.15 -9.01
#